data_AF-A0A250I8I5-F1
#
_entry.id   AF-A0A250I8I5-F1
#
_cell.length_a   1.000
_cell.length_b   1.000
_cell.length_c   1.000
_cell.angle_alpha   90.00
_cell.angle_beta   90.00
_cell.angle_gamma   90.00
#
_symmetry.space_group_name_H-M   'P 1'
#
loop_
_entity.id
_entity.type
_entity.pdbx_description
1 polymer ?
#
loop_
_entity_poly.entity_id
_entity_poly.type
_entity_poly.pdbx_seq_one_letter_code
_entity_poly.pdbx_strand_id
1 'polypeptide(L)'
;MRGASGWDRLQKLIKPKESPDHVHDVIVIGAGLAGLTAAHALKDLSTLVLEQEAFAGGRVMTRSQQGVAYDLGAVLAYDAAALPIRFQPSRLRHDEGLLGCYFEGKVHFGDSVMACLARFGLSGQEQELLRAFSEDPARDVGRLPERLRRLLGAFFQDIHFGDIQQYLPRRQADALTRFLTLHYQEGNGELVRHLQESLGDKLRLSAQVSRVRQEERRVCVEYSQGGVQHKAHARAVLLTTPGPVALGLLEQVDEPSRSFLGSLRYSQGVVVALGISNAVLERFSYLVAPDLPLSTLLRQPTDRPELQVLLAYYADDKAARLEGLSDEEIVRRTVETLAQLRIGDVGPGHVSFSQVQRWPRVGAIISPDSYGQWDERVTRPSHRVFLAGDYVHMDSANPMPYGMVSAASSGFKQASEIRRFLEDERLAATYSSRFLTDVSIYELMNDRPVFRWQTQEGSIAHYGLLLQASPNEELRRYLLNSAREGLWEYQPRFGVTPEDSALVMEGLLDTGVPLETLLPSAQRMVELFHDDSLGAFRSLSPIRRQIESCAQGRAPYWQDPSLDATAQVGYLLHRIAPERFASQVEGCVRYLCQTQSPKGFWQGQWFPSTLVTTYYAVRLLSLAGGTAAAAHLSRARDYILGLQRAEGSWSGSVIDTSVAVLSLRALGLQTPARERALQWIQSRKGAHGAWSGEPVLYYWMEAEDGRRLLYHCHDKGQITSAWATLALRS
;
A
#
# COMPACT_ATOMS: atom_id res chain seq x y z
N MET A 1 9.22 26.96 32.56
CA MET A 1 7.76 26.82 32.38
C MET A 1 7.51 26.33 30.96
N ARG A 2 7.06 25.08 30.78
CA ARG A 2 6.89 24.45 29.45
C ARG A 2 5.57 23.67 29.38
N GLY A 3 4.75 23.97 28.37
CA GLY A 3 4.30 22.93 27.45
C GLY A 3 2.89 22.35 27.55
N ALA A 4 1.93 22.90 28.30
CA ALA A 4 0.53 22.53 28.11
C ALA A 4 -0.39 23.72 28.43
N SER A 5 -1.35 24.00 27.57
CA SER A 5 -2.38 24.99 27.83
C SER A 5 -3.17 24.58 29.08
N GLY A 6 -3.64 25.54 29.88
CA GLY A 6 -4.49 25.25 31.04
C GLY A 6 -5.78 24.49 30.67
N TRP A 7 -6.18 24.55 29.40
CA TRP A 7 -7.33 23.83 28.84
C TRP A 7 -7.10 22.32 28.67
N ASP A 8 -5.91 21.89 28.27
CA ASP A 8 -5.56 20.46 28.13
C ASP A 8 -5.51 19.73 29.48
N ARG A 9 -5.18 20.45 30.56
CA ARG A 9 -5.19 19.92 31.93
C ARG A 9 -6.61 19.77 32.49
N LEU A 10 -7.53 20.66 32.12
CA LEU A 10 -8.92 20.60 32.58
C LEU A 10 -9.68 19.44 31.91
N GLN A 11 -9.45 19.17 30.62
CA GLN A 11 -10.04 18.01 29.94
C GLN A 11 -9.55 16.67 30.50
N LYS A 12 -8.30 16.58 30.94
CA LYS A 12 -7.73 15.37 31.58
C LYS A 12 -8.30 15.09 32.98
N LEU A 13 -8.89 16.07 33.64
CA LEU A 13 -9.49 15.93 34.97
C LEU A 13 -10.98 15.52 34.94
N ILE A 14 -11.66 15.67 33.80
CA ILE A 14 -13.12 15.45 33.67
C ILE A 14 -13.45 14.12 32.96
N LYS A 15 -12.49 13.48 32.28
CA LYS A 15 -12.69 12.14 31.72
C LYS A 15 -12.32 11.06 32.75
N PRO A 16 -13.14 10.02 32.94
CA PRO A 16 -12.74 8.87 33.73
C PRO A 16 -11.44 8.31 33.16
N LYS A 17 -10.55 7.92 34.07
CA LYS A 17 -9.23 7.37 33.78
C LYS A 17 -9.44 5.98 33.18
N GLU A 18 -9.70 5.90 31.88
CA GLU A 18 -9.55 4.66 31.12
C GLU A 18 -8.12 4.16 31.40
N SER A 19 -7.98 2.93 31.90
CA SER A 19 -6.69 2.25 31.80
C SER A 19 -6.22 2.37 30.37
N PRO A 20 -4.91 2.56 30.07
CA PRO A 20 -4.48 2.59 28.68
C PRO A 20 -4.80 1.21 28.09
N ASP A 21 -5.93 1.12 27.37
CA ASP A 21 -6.28 -0.04 26.57
C ASP A 21 -5.06 -0.31 25.70
N HIS A 22 -4.49 -1.50 25.85
CA HIS A 22 -3.35 -1.93 25.07
C HIS A 22 -3.66 -1.70 23.59
N VAL A 23 -2.85 -0.88 22.93
CA VAL A 23 -3.00 -0.61 21.50
C VAL A 23 -2.12 -1.61 20.76
N HIS A 24 -2.74 -2.53 20.06
CA HIS A 24 -2.05 -3.47 19.19
C HIS A 24 -1.38 -2.73 18.02
N ASP A 25 -0.30 -3.30 17.48
CA ASP A 25 0.21 -2.83 16.20
C ASP A 25 -0.81 -3.14 15.10
N VAL A 26 -1.36 -4.35 15.12
CA VAL A 26 -2.29 -4.85 14.11
C VAL A 26 -3.39 -5.71 14.74
N ILE A 27 -4.64 -5.51 14.29
CA ILE A 27 -5.72 -6.50 14.48
C ILE A 27 -6.06 -7.10 13.11
N VAL A 28 -6.09 -8.43 13.02
CA VAL A 28 -6.55 -9.19 11.85
C VAL A 28 -7.94 -9.76 12.14
N ILE A 29 -8.90 -9.49 11.27
CA ILE A 29 -10.29 -9.94 11.42
C ILE A 29 -10.54 -11.07 10.42
N GLY A 30 -10.81 -12.26 10.94
CA GLY A 30 -10.89 -13.52 10.21
C GLY A 30 -9.58 -14.31 10.27
N ALA A 31 -9.70 -15.60 10.61
CA ALA A 31 -8.62 -16.60 10.58
C ALA A 31 -8.81 -17.59 9.43
N GLY A 32 -9.31 -17.10 8.28
CA GLY A 32 -9.16 -17.79 7.01
C GLY A 32 -7.71 -17.77 6.52
N LEU A 33 -7.42 -18.44 5.40
CA LEU A 33 -6.04 -18.55 4.90
C LEU A 33 -5.33 -17.20 4.69
N ALA A 34 -6.04 -16.18 4.19
CA ALA A 34 -5.50 -14.83 4.05
C ALA A 34 -5.10 -14.21 5.41
N GLY A 35 -6.01 -14.26 6.40
CA GLY A 35 -5.77 -13.72 7.73
C GLY A 35 -4.67 -14.46 8.49
N LEU A 36 -4.65 -15.79 8.43
CA LEU A 36 -3.60 -16.60 9.03
C LEU A 36 -2.23 -16.34 8.39
N THR A 37 -2.16 -16.22 7.07
CA THR A 37 -0.91 -15.91 6.36
C THR A 37 -0.41 -14.53 6.74
N ALA A 38 -1.29 -13.53 6.77
CA ALA A 38 -0.94 -12.18 7.19
C ALA A 38 -0.46 -12.14 8.65
N ALA A 39 -1.18 -12.79 9.57
CA ALA A 39 -0.83 -12.85 10.97
C ALA A 39 0.50 -13.57 11.22
N HIS A 40 0.78 -14.66 10.48
CA HIS A 40 2.07 -15.33 10.52
C HIS A 40 3.19 -14.41 10.05
N ALA A 41 2.96 -13.66 8.97
CA ALA A 41 3.90 -12.68 8.46
C ALA A 41 4.06 -11.45 9.36
N LEU A 42 3.21 -11.26 10.39
CA LEU A 42 3.21 -10.16 11.37
C LEU A 42 3.42 -10.66 12.81
N LYS A 43 3.91 -11.88 13.01
CA LYS A 43 3.93 -12.55 14.33
C LYS A 43 4.86 -11.88 15.36
N ASP A 44 5.91 -11.21 14.91
CA ASP A 44 6.85 -10.40 15.72
C ASP A 44 6.26 -9.08 16.22
N LEU A 45 5.15 -8.60 15.62
CA LEU A 45 4.45 -7.40 16.08
C LEU A 45 3.42 -7.75 17.16
N SER A 46 2.90 -6.71 17.85
CA SER A 46 1.74 -6.87 18.74
C SER A 46 0.46 -7.09 17.91
N THR A 47 0.29 -8.32 17.41
CA THR A 47 -0.83 -8.75 16.55
C THR A 47 -1.91 -9.49 17.35
N LEU A 48 -3.18 -9.18 17.08
CA LEU A 48 -4.36 -9.90 17.58
C LEU A 48 -5.19 -10.40 16.39
N VAL A 49 -5.58 -11.68 16.37
CA VAL A 49 -6.43 -12.28 15.35
C VAL A 49 -7.77 -12.65 15.96
N LEU A 50 -8.87 -12.16 15.38
CA LEU A 50 -10.24 -12.40 15.84
C LEU A 50 -10.98 -13.26 14.82
N GLU A 51 -11.42 -14.44 15.23
CA GLU A 51 -12.17 -15.39 14.40
C GLU A 51 -13.52 -15.69 15.03
N GLN A 52 -14.60 -15.55 14.25
CA GLN A 52 -15.97 -15.76 14.75
C GLN A 52 -16.26 -17.23 15.05
N GLU A 53 -15.65 -18.16 14.30
CA GLU A 53 -15.87 -19.59 14.44
C GLU A 53 -15.05 -20.19 15.59
N ALA A 54 -15.42 -21.38 16.04
CA ALA A 54 -14.68 -22.14 17.04
C ALA A 54 -13.39 -22.79 16.47
N PHE A 55 -13.07 -22.57 15.20
CA PHE A 55 -11.90 -23.13 14.50
C PHE A 55 -11.37 -22.14 13.47
N ALA A 56 -10.08 -22.23 13.14
CA ALA A 56 -9.46 -21.47 12.06
C ALA A 56 -9.50 -22.21 10.72
N GLY A 57 -9.25 -21.50 9.62
CA GLY A 57 -9.12 -22.05 8.27
C GLY A 57 -10.15 -21.52 7.28
N GLY A 58 -11.30 -21.04 7.76
CA GLY A 58 -12.38 -20.57 6.89
C GLY A 58 -12.80 -21.65 5.88
N ARG A 59 -12.71 -21.35 4.58
CA ARG A 59 -13.03 -22.29 3.48
C ARG A 59 -11.99 -23.39 3.27
N VAL A 60 -10.83 -23.32 3.92
CA VAL A 60 -9.86 -24.44 3.94
C VAL A 60 -10.24 -25.34 5.11
N MET A 61 -11.01 -26.38 4.83
CA MET A 61 -11.62 -27.22 5.85
C MET A 61 -11.37 -28.70 5.56
N THR A 62 -10.40 -29.27 6.27
CA THR A 62 -10.15 -30.71 6.26
C THR A 62 -10.82 -31.39 7.44
N ARG A 63 -11.32 -32.60 7.22
CA ARG A 63 -11.77 -33.53 8.26
C ARG A 63 -11.08 -34.87 8.06
N SER A 64 -11.06 -35.69 9.10
CA SER A 64 -10.50 -37.03 9.03
C SER A 64 -11.46 -38.02 9.67
N GLN A 65 -11.73 -39.11 8.97
CA GLN A 65 -12.53 -40.21 9.48
C GLN A 65 -11.93 -41.54 9.00
N GLN A 66 -11.87 -42.53 9.88
CA GLN A 66 -11.28 -43.85 9.61
C GLN A 66 -9.84 -43.80 9.04
N GLY A 67 -9.06 -42.79 9.45
CA GLY A 67 -7.67 -42.60 9.02
C GLY A 67 -7.49 -41.95 7.65
N VAL A 68 -8.56 -41.43 7.03
CA VAL A 68 -8.52 -40.75 5.73
C VAL A 68 -8.91 -39.29 5.91
N ALA A 69 -8.06 -38.37 5.45
CA ALA A 69 -8.35 -36.95 5.38
C ALA A 69 -9.13 -36.60 4.11
N TYR A 70 -10.10 -35.69 4.19
CA TYR A 70 -10.86 -35.17 3.04
C TYR A 70 -11.22 -33.70 3.26
N ASP A 71 -11.32 -32.97 2.16
CA ASP A 71 -11.55 -31.52 2.16
C ASP A 71 -13.01 -31.19 1.82
N LEU A 72 -13.64 -30.37 2.67
CA LEU A 72 -15.05 -29.98 2.58
C LEU A 72 -15.26 -28.58 1.97
N GLY A 73 -14.19 -27.90 1.57
CA GLY A 73 -14.22 -26.57 0.98
C GLY A 73 -13.22 -26.46 -0.17
N ALA A 74 -12.08 -25.83 0.07
CA ALA A 74 -10.95 -25.84 -0.86
C ALA A 74 -10.41 -27.27 -1.02
N VAL A 75 -10.89 -27.96 -2.06
CA VAL A 75 -10.72 -29.41 -2.22
C VAL A 75 -9.51 -29.81 -3.06
N LEU A 76 -9.16 -28.97 -4.04
CA LEU A 76 -8.01 -29.20 -4.89
C LEU A 76 -6.74 -28.75 -4.17
N ALA A 77 -5.68 -29.54 -4.31
CA ALA A 77 -4.37 -29.20 -3.81
C ALA A 77 -3.88 -27.89 -4.46
N TYR A 78 -3.32 -27.03 -3.63
CA TYR A 78 -2.61 -25.84 -4.08
C TYR A 78 -1.18 -26.17 -4.47
N ASP A 79 -0.58 -25.37 -5.34
CA ASP A 79 0.87 -25.42 -5.58
C ASP A 79 1.61 -24.79 -4.40
N ALA A 80 2.33 -25.63 -3.64
CA ALA A 80 3.10 -25.17 -2.49
C ALA A 80 4.27 -24.24 -2.89
N ALA A 81 4.80 -24.36 -4.11
CA ALA A 81 5.86 -23.48 -4.59
C ALA A 81 5.35 -22.05 -4.87
N ALA A 82 4.05 -21.90 -5.12
CA ALA A 82 3.42 -20.61 -5.35
C ALA A 82 3.00 -19.88 -4.05
N LEU A 83 3.13 -20.51 -2.89
CA LEU A 83 2.81 -19.87 -1.62
C LEU A 83 3.89 -18.83 -1.22
N PRO A 84 3.49 -17.70 -0.62
CA PRO A 84 4.43 -16.70 -0.12
C PRO A 84 5.08 -17.09 1.23
N ILE A 85 4.92 -18.35 1.65
CA ILE A 85 5.35 -18.89 2.94
C ILE A 85 6.05 -20.22 2.72
N ARG A 86 7.08 -20.48 3.52
CA ARG A 86 7.79 -21.77 3.47
C ARG A 86 6.95 -22.82 4.18
N PHE A 87 6.42 -23.75 3.40
CA PHE A 87 5.66 -24.88 3.90
C PHE A 87 5.94 -26.10 3.02
N GLN A 88 6.12 -27.26 3.65
CA GLN A 88 6.27 -28.52 2.94
C GLN A 88 5.02 -29.37 3.20
N PRO A 89 4.14 -29.54 2.21
CA PRO A 89 2.94 -30.33 2.37
C PRO A 89 3.24 -31.82 2.45
N SER A 90 2.23 -32.59 2.87
CA SER A 90 2.26 -34.05 2.76
C SER A 90 2.28 -34.52 1.30
N ARG A 91 2.38 -35.84 1.08
CA ARG A 91 2.49 -36.41 -0.27
C ARG A 91 1.30 -35.99 -1.14
N LEU A 92 1.59 -35.38 -2.28
CA LEU A 92 0.60 -35.06 -3.31
C LEU A 92 0.16 -36.33 -4.04
N ARG A 93 -1.15 -36.47 -4.26
CA ARG A 93 -1.76 -37.57 -5.03
C ARG A 93 -2.36 -37.04 -6.31
N HIS A 94 -2.21 -37.85 -7.35
CA HIS A 94 -2.83 -37.64 -8.65
C HIS A 94 -3.94 -38.67 -8.84
N ASP A 95 -5.15 -38.22 -9.18
CA ASP A 95 -6.14 -39.11 -9.79
C ASP A 95 -6.07 -38.99 -11.32
N GLU A 96 -5.54 -40.03 -11.97
CA GLU A 96 -5.46 -40.15 -13.43
C GLU A 96 -6.76 -40.71 -14.06
N GLY A 97 -7.85 -40.82 -13.29
CA GLY A 97 -9.16 -41.20 -13.81
C GLY A 97 -9.67 -40.27 -14.92
N LEU A 98 -10.66 -40.72 -15.70
CA LEU A 98 -11.30 -39.89 -16.72
C LEU A 98 -12.24 -38.85 -16.08
N LEU A 99 -12.51 -37.73 -16.78
CA LEU A 99 -13.65 -36.87 -16.43
C LEU A 99 -14.93 -37.45 -17.01
N GLY A 100 -16.06 -37.20 -16.37
CA GLY A 100 -17.36 -37.72 -16.78
C GLY A 100 -18.45 -36.65 -16.84
N CYS A 101 -19.49 -36.92 -17.62
CA CYS A 101 -20.71 -36.13 -17.63
C CYS A 101 -21.93 -37.05 -17.63
N TYR A 102 -22.90 -36.78 -16.75
CA TYR A 102 -24.23 -37.37 -16.79
C TYR A 102 -25.22 -36.40 -17.46
N PHE A 103 -25.76 -36.78 -18.60
CA PHE A 103 -26.74 -35.98 -19.33
C PHE A 103 -27.67 -36.90 -20.14
N GLU A 104 -28.95 -36.54 -20.24
CA GLU A 104 -29.98 -37.30 -20.98
C GLU A 104 -30.05 -38.78 -20.56
N GLY A 105 -29.85 -39.06 -19.26
CA GLY A 105 -29.93 -40.41 -18.69
C GLY A 105 -28.71 -41.31 -18.91
N LYS A 106 -27.60 -40.76 -19.43
CA LYS A 106 -26.37 -41.51 -19.73
C LYS A 106 -25.14 -40.86 -19.11
N VAL A 107 -24.17 -41.68 -18.71
CA VAL A 107 -22.82 -41.24 -18.35
C VAL A 107 -21.87 -41.48 -19.51
N HIS A 108 -21.09 -40.47 -19.86
CA HIS A 108 -19.96 -40.60 -20.76
C HIS A 108 -18.69 -40.10 -20.09
N PHE A 109 -17.58 -40.79 -20.36
CA PHE A 109 -16.25 -40.45 -19.86
C PHE A 109 -15.33 -40.02 -20.99
N GLY A 110 -14.40 -39.10 -20.71
CA GLY A 110 -13.39 -38.62 -21.65
C GLY A 110 -12.11 -38.18 -20.94
N ASP A 111 -11.02 -38.09 -21.69
CA ASP A 111 -9.75 -37.55 -21.21
C ASP A 111 -9.71 -36.00 -21.25
N SER A 112 -10.63 -35.39 -21.99
CA SER A 112 -10.87 -33.95 -22.10
C SER A 112 -12.38 -33.68 -22.13
N VAL A 113 -12.76 -32.42 -21.84
CA VAL A 113 -14.17 -32.00 -21.92
C VAL A 113 -14.73 -32.26 -23.32
N MET A 114 -13.99 -31.89 -24.36
CA MET A 114 -14.40 -32.10 -25.75
C MET A 114 -14.56 -33.58 -26.10
N ALA A 115 -13.64 -34.45 -25.67
CA ALA A 115 -13.77 -35.90 -25.89
C ALA A 115 -14.97 -36.51 -25.17
N CYS A 116 -15.33 -35.99 -24.00
CA CYS A 116 -16.53 -36.38 -23.28
C CYS A 116 -17.80 -35.91 -24.01
N LEU A 117 -17.85 -34.65 -24.42
CA LEU A 117 -19.01 -34.05 -25.12
C LEU A 117 -19.30 -34.74 -26.45
N ALA A 118 -18.27 -35.14 -27.21
CA ALA A 118 -18.42 -35.82 -28.49
C ALA A 118 -19.21 -37.14 -28.39
N ARG A 119 -19.26 -37.78 -27.21
CA ARG A 119 -19.98 -39.05 -26.99
C ARG A 119 -21.50 -38.89 -26.89
N PHE A 120 -22.01 -37.66 -26.72
CA PHE A 120 -23.45 -37.37 -26.67
C PHE A 120 -24.14 -37.23 -28.04
N GLY A 121 -23.43 -37.55 -29.14
CA GLY A 121 -24.01 -37.54 -30.48
C GLY A 121 -24.43 -36.14 -30.93
N LEU A 122 -23.55 -35.16 -30.76
CA LEU A 122 -23.79 -33.77 -31.20
C LEU A 122 -23.97 -33.70 -32.71
N SER A 123 -24.95 -32.92 -33.17
CA SER A 123 -25.17 -32.61 -34.58
C SER A 123 -23.98 -31.85 -35.19
N GLY A 124 -23.84 -31.88 -36.52
CA GLY A 124 -22.76 -31.14 -37.21
C GLY A 124 -22.78 -29.64 -36.89
N GLN A 125 -23.95 -29.06 -36.70
CA GLN A 125 -24.09 -27.66 -36.28
C GLN A 125 -23.61 -27.43 -34.84
N GLU A 126 -23.94 -28.31 -33.90
CA GLU A 126 -23.48 -28.21 -32.51
C GLU A 126 -21.96 -28.36 -32.39
N GLN A 127 -21.37 -29.27 -33.16
CA GLN A 127 -19.90 -29.45 -33.21
C GLN A 127 -19.20 -28.20 -33.72
N GLU A 128 -19.73 -27.58 -34.77
CA GLU A 128 -19.20 -26.34 -35.32
C GLU A 128 -19.33 -25.17 -34.33
N LEU A 129 -20.47 -25.07 -33.64
CA LEU A 129 -20.67 -24.04 -32.60
C LEU A 129 -19.74 -24.22 -31.41
N LEU A 130 -19.48 -25.44 -30.95
CA LEU A 130 -18.50 -25.71 -29.89
C LEU A 130 -17.08 -25.35 -30.34
N ARG A 131 -16.71 -25.69 -31.59
CA ARG A 131 -15.42 -25.32 -32.16
C ARG A 131 -15.27 -23.81 -32.25
N ALA A 132 -16.27 -23.12 -32.78
CA ALA A 132 -16.31 -21.66 -32.83
C ALA A 132 -16.19 -21.04 -31.43
N PHE A 133 -16.93 -21.53 -30.43
CA PHE A 133 -16.78 -21.10 -29.03
C PHE A 133 -15.37 -21.38 -28.47
N SER A 134 -14.75 -22.49 -28.87
CA SER A 134 -13.39 -22.85 -28.47
C SER A 134 -12.30 -21.94 -29.09
N GLU A 135 -12.65 -21.20 -30.14
CA GLU A 135 -11.75 -20.28 -30.87
C GLU A 135 -12.11 -18.80 -30.62
N ASP A 136 -13.37 -18.49 -30.28
CA ASP A 136 -13.89 -17.13 -30.11
C ASP A 136 -13.21 -16.37 -28.96
N PRO A 137 -12.52 -15.25 -29.20
CA PRO A 137 -11.95 -14.43 -28.12
C PRO A 137 -12.99 -13.90 -27.12
N ALA A 138 -14.23 -13.69 -27.56
CA ALA A 138 -15.32 -13.21 -26.72
C ALA A 138 -15.94 -14.30 -25.85
N ARG A 139 -15.85 -15.60 -26.24
CA ARG A 139 -16.31 -16.76 -25.45
C ARG A 139 -17.73 -16.61 -24.90
N ASP A 140 -18.64 -16.04 -25.69
CA ASP A 140 -20.01 -15.75 -25.25
C ASP A 140 -20.90 -17.00 -25.33
N VAL A 141 -21.07 -17.68 -24.20
CA VAL A 141 -21.90 -18.89 -24.07
C VAL A 141 -23.38 -18.62 -24.38
N GLY A 142 -23.83 -17.36 -24.28
CA GLY A 142 -25.21 -16.97 -24.56
C GLY A 142 -25.64 -17.19 -26.01
N ARG A 143 -24.68 -17.35 -26.93
CA ARG A 143 -24.92 -17.62 -28.35
C ARG A 143 -25.16 -19.09 -28.66
N LEU A 144 -24.92 -19.98 -27.70
CA LEU A 144 -25.04 -21.42 -27.88
C LEU A 144 -26.49 -21.89 -27.62
N PRO A 145 -26.95 -22.96 -28.28
CA PRO A 145 -28.23 -23.57 -27.99
C PRO A 145 -28.27 -24.10 -26.55
N GLU A 146 -29.48 -24.16 -25.97
CA GLU A 146 -29.71 -24.56 -24.58
C GLU A 146 -28.97 -25.84 -24.19
N ARG A 147 -29.01 -26.86 -25.04
CA ARG A 147 -28.32 -28.14 -24.80
C ARG A 147 -26.82 -27.96 -24.54
N LEU A 148 -26.14 -27.16 -25.37
CA LEU A 148 -24.72 -26.86 -25.20
C LEU A 148 -24.45 -25.94 -24.00
N ARG A 149 -25.32 -24.96 -23.74
CA ARG A 149 -25.21 -24.09 -22.55
C ARG A 149 -25.27 -24.88 -21.26
N ARG A 150 -26.19 -25.84 -21.16
CA ARG A 150 -26.32 -26.72 -19.98
C ARG A 150 -25.10 -27.62 -19.78
N LEU A 151 -24.59 -28.21 -20.86
CA LEU A 151 -23.39 -29.05 -20.84
C LEU A 151 -22.14 -28.27 -20.42
N LEU A 152 -21.88 -27.13 -21.07
CA LEU A 152 -20.74 -26.27 -20.73
C LEU A 152 -20.88 -25.65 -19.34
N GLY A 153 -22.08 -25.22 -18.95
CA GLY A 153 -22.35 -24.71 -17.62
C GLY A 153 -22.06 -25.74 -16.53
N ALA A 154 -22.34 -27.02 -16.77
CA ALA A 154 -22.02 -28.07 -15.81
C ALA A 154 -20.50 -28.30 -15.66
N PHE A 155 -19.76 -28.30 -16.76
CA PHE A 155 -18.30 -28.35 -16.70
C PHE A 155 -17.70 -27.09 -16.08
N PHE A 156 -18.27 -25.92 -16.32
CA PHE A 156 -17.86 -24.67 -15.67
C PHE A 156 -18.04 -24.73 -14.15
N GLN A 157 -19.11 -25.40 -13.69
CA GLN A 157 -19.43 -25.57 -12.27
C GLN A 157 -18.56 -26.57 -11.51
N ASP A 158 -17.58 -27.22 -12.15
CA ASP A 158 -16.59 -28.02 -11.43
C ASP A 158 -15.61 -27.17 -10.60
N ILE A 159 -15.45 -25.90 -10.98
CA ILE A 159 -14.48 -24.97 -10.41
C ILE A 159 -15.10 -23.60 -10.09
N HIS A 160 -16.03 -23.10 -10.93
CA HIS A 160 -16.71 -21.82 -10.72
C HIS A 160 -18.12 -22.02 -10.21
N PHE A 161 -18.46 -21.42 -9.07
CA PHE A 161 -19.80 -21.57 -8.49
C PHE A 161 -20.78 -20.57 -9.10
N GLY A 162 -21.90 -21.04 -9.65
CA GLY A 162 -22.97 -20.20 -10.20
C GLY A 162 -23.16 -20.35 -11.72
N ASP A 163 -23.94 -19.45 -12.30
CA ASP A 163 -24.23 -19.44 -13.73
C ASP A 163 -23.06 -18.84 -14.54
N ILE A 164 -22.58 -19.59 -15.52
CA ILE A 164 -21.52 -19.21 -16.47
C ILE A 164 -21.77 -17.85 -17.14
N GLN A 165 -23.02 -17.48 -17.36
CA GLN A 165 -23.36 -16.20 -18.02
C GLN A 165 -23.10 -14.97 -17.13
N GLN A 166 -23.00 -15.16 -15.82
CA GLN A 166 -22.75 -14.07 -14.86
C GLN A 166 -21.27 -13.72 -14.75
N TYR A 167 -20.40 -14.56 -15.30
CA TYR A 167 -18.95 -14.38 -15.25
C TYR A 167 -18.43 -13.58 -16.44
N LEU A 168 -17.27 -12.94 -16.24
CA LEU A 168 -16.50 -12.31 -17.30
C LEU A 168 -16.37 -13.26 -18.50
N PRO A 169 -16.54 -12.80 -19.75
CA PRO A 169 -16.55 -13.69 -20.91
C PRO A 169 -15.26 -14.55 -21.01
N ARG A 170 -14.10 -13.98 -20.69
CA ARG A 170 -12.81 -14.71 -20.62
C ARG A 170 -12.73 -15.83 -19.58
N ARG A 171 -13.68 -15.97 -18.66
CA ARG A 171 -13.80 -17.10 -17.73
C ARG A 171 -14.67 -18.21 -18.28
N GLN A 172 -15.60 -17.91 -19.18
CA GLN A 172 -16.52 -18.91 -19.74
C GLN A 172 -15.75 -20.02 -20.51
N ALA A 173 -14.55 -19.72 -21.01
CA ALA A 173 -13.65 -20.71 -21.60
C ALA A 173 -13.23 -21.83 -20.63
N ASP A 174 -13.27 -21.57 -19.32
CA ASP A 174 -12.90 -22.56 -18.29
C ASP A 174 -13.84 -23.78 -18.32
N ALA A 175 -15.04 -23.65 -18.93
CA ALA A 175 -15.94 -24.76 -19.21
C ALA A 175 -15.33 -25.86 -20.09
N LEU A 176 -14.27 -25.56 -20.84
CA LEU A 176 -13.55 -26.53 -21.69
C LEU A 176 -12.26 -27.02 -21.04
N THR A 177 -11.90 -26.50 -19.87
CA THR A 177 -10.68 -26.85 -19.15
C THR A 177 -10.91 -28.10 -18.33
N ARG A 178 -10.04 -29.09 -18.48
CA ARG A 178 -9.97 -30.21 -17.55
C ARG A 178 -9.13 -29.78 -16.33
N PHE A 179 -9.76 -29.79 -15.16
CA PHE A 179 -9.04 -29.54 -13.92
C PHE A 179 -8.50 -30.85 -13.32
N LEU A 180 -7.25 -30.81 -12.87
CA LEU A 180 -6.62 -31.98 -12.25
C LEU A 180 -7.09 -32.08 -10.79
N THR A 181 -7.62 -33.25 -10.43
CA THR A 181 -8.05 -33.57 -9.08
C THR A 181 -6.86 -34.07 -8.27
N LEU A 182 -6.09 -33.11 -7.76
CA LEU A 182 -4.93 -33.35 -6.93
C LEU A 182 -5.28 -33.16 -5.45
N HIS A 183 -4.79 -34.03 -4.57
CA HIS A 183 -5.07 -33.94 -3.13
C HIS A 183 -3.82 -34.26 -2.32
N TYR A 184 -3.62 -33.53 -1.23
CA TYR A 184 -2.60 -33.86 -0.23
C TYR A 184 -3.11 -34.97 0.69
N GLN A 185 -2.21 -35.87 1.10
CA GLN A 185 -2.56 -37.02 1.94
C GLN A 185 -3.23 -36.62 3.26
N GLU A 186 -2.80 -35.53 3.89
CA GLU A 186 -3.35 -35.01 5.14
C GLU A 186 -4.38 -33.88 4.91
N GLY A 187 -4.80 -33.67 3.67
CA GLY A 187 -5.71 -32.61 3.22
C GLY A 187 -5.12 -31.20 3.29
N ASN A 188 -5.81 -30.23 2.70
CA ASN A 188 -5.32 -28.86 2.61
C ASN A 188 -5.19 -28.12 3.96
N GLY A 189 -5.84 -28.63 5.01
CA GLY A 189 -5.86 -28.10 6.37
C GLY A 189 -4.55 -28.28 7.14
N GLU A 190 -3.60 -29.07 6.63
CA GLU A 190 -2.23 -29.08 7.15
C GLU A 190 -1.57 -27.69 7.11
N LEU A 191 -1.87 -26.90 6.07
CA LEU A 191 -1.37 -25.52 5.94
C LEU A 191 -1.96 -24.61 7.03
N VAL A 192 -3.27 -24.76 7.28
CA VAL A 192 -3.97 -24.00 8.33
C VAL A 192 -3.39 -24.31 9.70
N ARG A 193 -3.17 -25.60 10.01
CA ARG A 193 -2.56 -26.03 11.27
C ARG A 193 -1.16 -25.42 11.45
N HIS A 194 -0.31 -25.51 10.42
CA HIS A 194 1.03 -24.93 10.42
C HIS A 194 1.01 -23.42 10.73
N LEU A 195 0.12 -22.67 10.07
CA LEU A 195 -0.02 -21.23 10.30
C LEU A 195 -0.56 -20.93 11.71
N GLN A 196 -1.56 -21.67 12.17
CA GLN A 196 -2.17 -21.50 13.48
C GLN A 196 -1.18 -21.73 14.62
N GLU A 197 -0.36 -22.78 14.55
CA GLU A 197 0.65 -23.12 15.57
C GLU A 197 1.61 -21.95 15.84
N SER A 198 1.91 -21.14 14.82
CA SER A 198 2.80 -20.00 14.94
C SER A 198 2.22 -18.78 15.69
N LEU A 199 0.90 -18.75 15.92
CA LEU A 199 0.21 -17.58 16.47
C LEU A 199 0.02 -17.64 17.98
N GLY A 200 -0.05 -18.85 18.57
CA GLY A 200 -0.29 -19.05 20.00
C GLY A 200 -1.47 -18.22 20.52
N ASP A 201 -1.25 -17.47 21.60
CA ASP A 201 -2.29 -16.64 22.24
C ASP A 201 -2.75 -15.42 21.43
N LYS A 202 -2.11 -15.14 20.28
CA LYS A 202 -2.56 -14.06 19.39
C LYS A 202 -3.87 -14.39 18.69
N LEU A 203 -4.22 -15.67 18.54
CA LEU A 203 -5.47 -16.11 17.92
C LEU A 203 -6.58 -16.26 18.97
N ARG A 204 -7.70 -15.57 18.74
CA ARG A 204 -8.93 -15.67 19.53
C ARG A 204 -10.05 -16.22 18.66
N LEU A 205 -10.44 -17.46 18.95
CA LEU A 205 -11.58 -18.14 18.35
C LEU A 205 -12.87 -17.76 19.06
N SER A 206 -14.02 -17.98 18.41
CA SER A 206 -15.34 -17.60 18.91
C SER A 206 -15.46 -16.12 19.29
N ALA A 207 -14.73 -15.26 18.60
CA ALA A 207 -14.67 -13.81 18.76
C ALA A 207 -15.26 -13.13 17.52
N GLN A 208 -16.55 -12.77 17.60
CA GLN A 208 -17.28 -12.17 16.50
C GLN A 208 -17.14 -10.65 16.52
N VAL A 209 -16.46 -10.10 15.52
CA VAL A 209 -16.40 -8.64 15.31
C VAL A 209 -17.74 -8.13 14.80
N SER A 210 -18.20 -7.01 15.37
CA SER A 210 -19.43 -6.34 14.98
C SER A 210 -19.20 -4.96 14.33
N ARG A 211 -18.07 -4.31 14.63
CA ARG A 211 -17.78 -2.95 14.13
C ARG A 211 -16.29 -2.63 14.07
N VAL A 212 -15.90 -1.91 13.03
CA VAL A 212 -14.56 -1.33 12.82
C VAL A 212 -14.70 0.16 12.53
N ARG A 213 -14.13 0.99 13.42
CA ARG A 213 -14.17 2.46 13.30
C ARG A 213 -12.77 3.04 13.30
N GLN A 214 -12.42 3.79 12.27
CA GLN A 214 -11.17 4.54 12.26
C GLN A 214 -11.30 5.81 13.10
N GLU A 215 -10.34 5.99 13.99
CA GLU A 215 -10.09 7.21 14.77
C GLU A 215 -8.83 7.90 14.22
N GLU A 216 -8.50 9.10 14.71
CA GLU A 216 -7.39 9.90 14.17
C GLU A 216 -6.05 9.15 14.18
N ARG A 217 -5.73 8.48 15.31
CA ARG A 217 -4.43 7.84 15.54
C ARG A 217 -4.47 6.31 15.67
N ARG A 218 -5.66 5.71 15.59
CA ARG A 218 -5.89 4.28 15.83
C ARG A 218 -7.20 3.83 15.18
N VAL A 219 -7.49 2.54 15.28
CA VAL A 219 -8.75 1.94 14.87
C VAL A 219 -9.34 1.23 16.09
N CYS A 220 -10.63 1.43 16.33
CA CYS A 220 -11.39 0.72 17.36
C CYS A 220 -12.14 -0.45 16.72
N VAL A 221 -11.99 -1.64 17.30
CA VAL A 221 -12.67 -2.88 16.90
C VAL A 221 -13.56 -3.34 18.04
N GLU A 222 -14.86 -3.44 17.80
CA GLU A 222 -15.84 -3.96 18.75
C GLU A 222 -16.17 -5.42 18.41
N TYR A 223 -16.14 -6.31 19.41
CA TYR A 223 -16.37 -7.74 19.20
C TYR A 223 -17.02 -8.41 20.42
N SER A 224 -17.68 -9.55 20.19
CA SER A 224 -18.30 -10.41 21.21
C SER A 224 -17.53 -11.71 21.36
N GLN A 225 -17.24 -12.14 22.59
CA GLN A 225 -16.69 -13.47 22.87
C GLN A 225 -17.33 -14.04 24.13
N GLY A 226 -17.83 -15.29 24.06
CA GLY A 226 -18.53 -15.91 25.20
C GLY A 226 -19.77 -15.13 25.67
N GLY A 227 -20.41 -14.35 24.79
CA GLY A 227 -21.54 -13.48 25.12
C GLY A 227 -21.14 -12.13 25.75
N VAL A 228 -19.86 -11.86 25.95
CA VAL A 228 -19.34 -10.61 26.52
C VAL A 228 -18.88 -9.68 25.39
N GLN A 229 -19.24 -8.40 25.48
CA GLN A 229 -18.78 -7.37 24.55
C GLN A 229 -17.41 -6.83 24.95
N HIS A 230 -16.54 -6.67 23.97
CA HIS A 230 -15.15 -6.22 24.11
C HIS A 230 -14.84 -5.10 23.12
N LYS A 231 -13.82 -4.31 23.46
CA LYS A 231 -13.20 -3.33 22.58
C LYS A 231 -11.69 -3.57 22.52
N ALA A 232 -11.14 -3.52 21.32
CA ALA A 232 -9.70 -3.57 21.10
C ALA A 232 -9.29 -2.40 20.19
N HIS A 233 -8.08 -1.91 20.39
CA HIS A 233 -7.52 -0.81 19.62
C HIS A 233 -6.27 -1.26 18.88
N ALA A 234 -6.09 -0.78 17.65
CA ALA A 234 -4.88 -1.04 16.89
C ALA A 234 -4.42 0.17 16.07
N ARG A 235 -3.13 0.19 15.70
CA ARG A 235 -2.59 1.19 14.76
C ARG A 235 -3.03 0.94 13.32
N ALA A 236 -3.19 -0.34 12.95
CA ALA A 236 -3.75 -0.81 11.68
C ALA A 236 -4.71 -2.00 11.88
N VAL A 237 -5.68 -2.16 10.98
CA VAL A 237 -6.60 -3.30 10.95
C VAL A 237 -6.62 -3.93 9.57
N LEU A 238 -6.56 -5.26 9.51
CA LEU A 238 -6.70 -6.05 8.29
C LEU A 238 -7.99 -6.86 8.35
N LEU A 239 -8.93 -6.59 7.45
CA LEU A 239 -10.13 -7.42 7.30
C LEU A 239 -9.85 -8.51 6.26
N THR A 240 -10.11 -9.76 6.65
CA THR A 240 -9.97 -10.94 5.78
C THR A 240 -11.27 -11.73 5.62
N THR A 241 -12.37 -11.11 6.02
CA THR A 241 -13.74 -11.61 5.86
C THR A 241 -14.20 -11.52 4.41
N PRO A 242 -15.25 -12.26 3.99
CA PRO A 242 -15.88 -12.05 2.68
C PRO A 242 -16.31 -10.59 2.46
N GLY A 243 -16.25 -10.10 1.22
CA GLY A 243 -16.47 -8.69 0.90
C GLY A 243 -17.75 -8.05 1.50
N PRO A 244 -18.93 -8.67 1.36
CA PRO A 244 -20.16 -8.15 1.97
C PRO A 244 -20.13 -8.09 3.49
N VAL A 245 -19.39 -9.01 4.14
CA VAL A 245 -19.17 -8.97 5.60
C VAL A 245 -18.26 -7.80 5.93
N ALA A 246 -17.15 -7.64 5.21
CA ALA A 246 -16.23 -6.51 5.41
C ALA A 246 -16.98 -5.16 5.31
N LEU A 247 -17.82 -4.99 4.28
CA LEU A 247 -18.63 -3.78 4.11
C LEU A 247 -19.58 -3.52 5.29
N GLY A 248 -20.18 -4.57 5.85
CA GLY A 248 -21.07 -4.47 7.01
C GLY A 248 -20.36 -4.13 8.32
N LEU A 249 -19.06 -4.45 8.44
CA LEU A 249 -18.26 -4.15 9.63
C LEU A 249 -17.70 -2.72 9.64
N LEU A 250 -17.50 -2.11 8.47
CA LEU A 250 -16.81 -0.83 8.33
C LEU A 250 -17.75 0.36 8.50
N GLU A 251 -17.45 1.23 9.46
CA GLU A 251 -18.19 2.49 9.64
C GLU A 251 -17.77 3.57 8.62
N GLN A 252 -16.49 3.60 8.26
CA GLN A 252 -15.93 4.51 7.27
C GLN A 252 -15.31 3.70 6.13
N VAL A 253 -15.75 3.99 4.90
CA VAL A 253 -15.26 3.35 3.67
C VAL A 253 -15.24 4.41 2.58
N ASP A 254 -14.12 4.51 1.89
CA ASP A 254 -13.97 5.35 0.71
C ASP A 254 -14.77 4.84 -0.50
N GLU A 255 -14.97 5.70 -1.49
CA GLU A 255 -15.90 5.42 -2.60
C GLU A 255 -15.45 4.29 -3.54
N PRO A 256 -14.15 4.11 -3.85
CA PRO A 256 -13.68 2.94 -4.59
C PRO A 256 -13.97 1.63 -3.87
N SER A 257 -13.64 1.54 -2.56
CA SER A 257 -13.82 0.29 -1.82
C SER A 257 -15.29 -0.01 -1.53
N ARG A 258 -16.10 1.01 -1.25
CA ARG A 258 -17.55 0.85 -1.00
C ARG A 258 -18.26 0.29 -2.24
N SER A 259 -17.99 0.87 -3.40
CA SER A 259 -18.57 0.43 -4.67
C SER A 259 -18.19 -1.01 -4.99
N PHE A 260 -16.89 -1.34 -4.90
CA PHE A 260 -16.39 -2.69 -5.14
C PHE A 260 -16.98 -3.72 -4.16
N LEU A 261 -16.96 -3.45 -2.86
CA LEU A 261 -17.48 -4.39 -1.88
C LEU A 261 -19.00 -4.60 -2.01
N GLY A 262 -19.74 -3.57 -2.42
CA GLY A 262 -21.18 -3.65 -2.66
C GLY A 262 -21.57 -4.36 -3.96
N SER A 263 -20.67 -4.38 -4.96
CA SER A 263 -20.91 -5.08 -6.23
C SER A 263 -20.61 -6.58 -6.13
N LEU A 264 -19.76 -7.01 -5.20
CA LEU A 264 -19.42 -8.43 -5.02
C LEU A 264 -20.67 -9.30 -4.80
N ARG A 265 -20.73 -10.39 -5.56
CA ARG A 265 -21.71 -11.46 -5.42
C ARG A 265 -21.00 -12.75 -5.09
N TYR A 266 -21.65 -13.60 -4.30
CA TYR A 266 -21.16 -14.91 -3.93
C TYR A 266 -22.23 -15.94 -4.25
N SER A 267 -21.80 -17.08 -4.77
CA SER A 267 -22.67 -18.25 -4.85
C SER A 267 -22.65 -19.00 -3.51
N GLN A 268 -23.68 -19.81 -3.30
CA GLN A 268 -23.78 -20.75 -2.18
C GLN A 268 -23.50 -22.18 -2.63
N GLY A 269 -23.12 -23.04 -1.69
CA GLY A 269 -22.86 -24.45 -1.99
C GLY A 269 -23.10 -25.38 -0.80
N VAL A 270 -23.36 -26.65 -1.09
CA VAL A 270 -23.35 -27.75 -0.12
C VAL A 270 -22.40 -28.82 -0.62
N VAL A 271 -21.56 -29.34 0.28
CA VAL A 271 -20.64 -30.45 0.02
C VAL A 271 -21.05 -31.63 0.89
N VAL A 272 -21.24 -32.78 0.28
CA VAL A 272 -21.52 -34.05 0.98
C VAL A 272 -20.34 -34.98 0.75
N ALA A 273 -19.58 -35.26 1.80
CA ALA A 273 -18.54 -36.27 1.79
C ALA A 273 -19.14 -37.63 2.18
N LEU A 274 -18.85 -38.66 1.38
CA LEU A 274 -19.29 -40.03 1.62
C LEU A 274 -18.08 -40.97 1.55
N GLY A 275 -17.83 -41.68 2.65
CA GLY A 275 -16.88 -42.80 2.66
C GLY A 275 -17.55 -44.07 2.16
N ILE A 276 -17.21 -44.53 0.97
CA ILE A 276 -17.77 -45.73 0.34
C ILE A 276 -16.83 -46.91 0.57
N SER A 277 -17.31 -47.94 1.27
CA SER A 277 -16.56 -49.16 1.60
C SER A 277 -16.96 -50.35 0.74
N ASN A 278 -15.96 -51.14 0.33
CA ASN A 278 -16.12 -52.42 -0.38
C ASN A 278 -17.02 -52.34 -1.63
N ALA A 279 -17.03 -51.20 -2.33
CA ALA A 279 -17.76 -51.00 -3.57
C ALA A 279 -16.81 -50.99 -4.78
N VAL A 280 -17.26 -51.58 -5.88
CA VAL A 280 -16.56 -51.50 -7.18
C VAL A 280 -17.18 -50.35 -7.97
N LEU A 281 -16.41 -49.29 -8.17
CA LEU A 281 -16.82 -48.11 -8.92
C LEU A 281 -16.01 -47.99 -10.22
N GLU A 282 -16.63 -47.42 -11.24
CA GLU A 282 -15.95 -46.93 -12.44
C GLU A 282 -14.81 -45.99 -12.05
N ARG A 283 -13.70 -46.04 -12.79
CA ARG A 283 -12.53 -45.22 -12.50
C ARG A 283 -12.66 -43.84 -13.16
N PHE A 284 -13.00 -42.83 -12.37
CA PHE A 284 -13.09 -41.43 -12.78
C PHE A 284 -12.40 -40.49 -11.78
N SER A 285 -12.04 -39.29 -12.24
CA SER A 285 -11.52 -38.20 -11.39
C SER A 285 -12.66 -37.34 -10.85
N TYR A 286 -13.53 -36.87 -11.75
CA TYR A 286 -14.75 -36.15 -11.41
C TYR A 286 -15.83 -36.37 -12.47
N LEU A 287 -17.08 -36.19 -12.07
CA LEU A 287 -18.26 -36.29 -12.92
C LEU A 287 -19.16 -35.09 -12.71
N VAL A 288 -19.59 -34.41 -13.78
CA VAL A 288 -20.59 -33.34 -13.72
C VAL A 288 -21.97 -33.88 -14.10
N ALA A 289 -23.04 -33.37 -13.49
CA ALA A 289 -24.39 -33.89 -13.69
C ALA A 289 -25.44 -32.78 -13.88
N PRO A 290 -25.51 -32.13 -15.05
CA PRO A 290 -26.50 -31.09 -15.33
C PRO A 290 -27.95 -31.49 -15.06
N ASP A 291 -28.32 -32.75 -15.29
CA ASP A 291 -29.70 -33.25 -15.16
C ASP A 291 -30.05 -33.83 -13.77
N LEU A 292 -29.09 -33.92 -12.84
CA LEU A 292 -29.32 -34.47 -11.51
C LEU A 292 -29.35 -33.38 -10.43
N PRO A 293 -29.90 -33.68 -9.24
CA PRO A 293 -29.83 -32.78 -8.09
C PRO A 293 -28.40 -32.40 -7.68
N LEU A 294 -27.40 -33.27 -7.87
CA LEU A 294 -25.99 -32.94 -7.62
C LEU A 294 -25.38 -32.16 -8.81
N SER A 295 -24.42 -31.27 -8.57
CA SER A 295 -23.66 -30.56 -9.61
C SER A 295 -22.46 -31.37 -10.07
N THR A 296 -21.55 -31.67 -9.13
CA THR A 296 -20.26 -32.30 -9.40
C THR A 296 -20.00 -33.39 -8.37
N LEU A 297 -19.51 -34.54 -8.81
CA LEU A 297 -19.06 -35.65 -7.98
C LEU A 297 -17.56 -35.81 -8.17
N LEU A 298 -16.79 -35.54 -7.14
CA LEU A 298 -15.34 -35.74 -7.12
C LEU A 298 -15.01 -37.05 -6.43
N ARG A 299 -14.08 -37.81 -7.01
CA ARG A 299 -13.53 -39.01 -6.38
C ARG A 299 -12.17 -38.65 -5.79
N GLN A 300 -11.99 -38.96 -4.52
CA GLN A 300 -10.71 -38.83 -3.84
C GLN A 300 -10.17 -40.23 -3.52
N PRO A 301 -9.05 -40.63 -4.15
CA PRO A 301 -8.40 -41.90 -3.84
C PRO A 301 -7.81 -41.88 -2.43
N THR A 302 -7.85 -43.02 -1.74
CA THR A 302 -7.31 -43.18 -0.39
C THR A 302 -6.19 -44.23 -0.37
N ASP A 303 -5.38 -44.28 0.70
CA ASP A 303 -4.41 -45.38 0.91
C ASP A 303 -5.06 -46.71 1.28
N ARG A 304 -6.36 -46.69 1.56
CA ARG A 304 -7.13 -47.86 1.96
C ARG A 304 -7.88 -48.37 0.73
N PRO A 305 -7.43 -49.44 0.07
CA PRO A 305 -8.03 -49.91 -1.18
C PRO A 305 -9.53 -50.26 -1.04
N GLU A 306 -9.97 -50.61 0.17
CA GLU A 306 -11.34 -50.92 0.53
C GLU A 306 -12.24 -49.69 0.74
N LEU A 307 -11.67 -48.49 0.85
CA LEU A 307 -12.40 -47.25 1.18
C LEU A 307 -12.11 -46.17 0.14
N GLN A 308 -13.16 -45.61 -0.44
CA GLN A 308 -13.09 -44.46 -1.35
C GLN A 308 -13.87 -43.30 -0.77
N VAL A 309 -13.41 -42.06 -0.99
CA VAL A 309 -14.18 -40.87 -0.62
C VAL A 309 -14.80 -40.27 -1.88
N LEU A 310 -16.11 -40.09 -1.85
CA LEU A 310 -16.84 -39.34 -2.86
C LEU A 310 -17.28 -38.00 -2.26
N LEU A 311 -17.01 -36.91 -2.96
CA LEU A 311 -17.42 -35.56 -2.58
C LEU A 311 -18.47 -35.07 -3.58
N ALA A 312 -19.73 -35.03 -3.15
CA ALA A 312 -20.84 -34.54 -3.95
C ALA A 312 -21.09 -33.05 -3.65
N TYR A 313 -20.93 -32.22 -4.69
CA TYR A 313 -21.14 -30.78 -4.64
C TYR A 313 -22.51 -30.43 -5.20
N TYR A 314 -23.19 -29.53 -4.50
CA TYR A 314 -24.41 -28.87 -4.92
C TYR A 314 -24.09 -27.39 -5.01
N ALA A 315 -24.19 -26.82 -6.22
CA ALA A 315 -23.93 -25.41 -6.46
C ALA A 315 -25.25 -24.63 -6.61
N ASP A 316 -25.29 -23.43 -6.04
CA ASP A 316 -26.30 -22.41 -6.29
C ASP A 316 -27.75 -22.91 -6.09
N ASP A 317 -28.60 -22.89 -7.12
CA ASP A 317 -29.99 -23.37 -7.08
C ASP A 317 -30.11 -24.82 -6.57
N LYS A 318 -29.12 -25.67 -6.84
CA LYS A 318 -29.12 -27.06 -6.35
C LYS A 318 -28.85 -27.11 -4.85
N ALA A 319 -28.03 -26.21 -4.32
CA ALA A 319 -27.84 -26.04 -2.88
C ALA A 319 -29.07 -25.42 -2.21
N ALA A 320 -29.73 -24.45 -2.85
CA ALA A 320 -30.95 -23.81 -2.34
C ALA A 320 -32.06 -24.84 -2.06
N ARG A 321 -32.20 -25.85 -2.93
CA ARG A 321 -33.18 -26.94 -2.76
C ARG A 321 -32.92 -27.85 -1.55
N LEU A 322 -31.74 -27.75 -0.93
CA LEU A 322 -31.38 -28.48 0.28
C LEU A 322 -31.54 -27.63 1.55
N GLU A 323 -31.90 -26.36 1.42
CA GLU A 323 -32.08 -25.46 2.55
C GLU A 323 -33.18 -25.97 3.50
N GLY A 324 -32.92 -25.90 4.81
CA GLY A 324 -33.82 -26.40 5.84
C GLY A 324 -33.85 -27.92 6.04
N LEU A 325 -33.20 -28.71 5.18
CA LEU A 325 -33.11 -30.16 5.35
C LEU A 325 -32.04 -30.57 6.38
N SER A 326 -32.30 -31.66 7.10
CA SER A 326 -31.32 -32.30 8.00
C SER A 326 -30.18 -32.94 7.21
N ASP A 327 -29.03 -33.14 7.88
CA ASP A 327 -27.87 -33.79 7.27
C ASP A 327 -28.21 -35.22 6.80
N GLU A 328 -28.99 -35.97 7.59
CA GLU A 328 -29.44 -37.32 7.24
C GLU A 328 -30.27 -37.36 5.96
N GLU A 329 -31.19 -36.41 5.80
CA GLU A 329 -32.05 -36.32 4.62
C GLU A 329 -31.25 -35.91 3.37
N ILE A 330 -30.29 -35.00 3.52
CA ILE A 330 -29.38 -34.61 2.44
C ILE A 330 -28.56 -35.83 2.00
N VAL A 331 -27.95 -36.57 2.95
CA VAL A 331 -27.16 -37.78 2.65
C VAL A 331 -28.01 -38.83 1.95
N ARG A 332 -29.23 -39.10 2.43
CA ARG A 332 -30.16 -40.05 1.79
C ARG A 332 -30.41 -39.68 0.33
N ARG A 333 -30.75 -38.42 0.05
CA ARG A 333 -30.98 -37.91 -1.32
C ARG A 333 -29.72 -37.97 -2.18
N THR A 334 -28.55 -37.69 -1.60
CA THR A 334 -27.27 -37.83 -2.30
C THR A 334 -27.05 -39.27 -2.75
N VAL A 335 -27.19 -40.25 -1.84
CA VAL A 335 -27.01 -41.68 -2.16
C VAL A 335 -28.01 -42.14 -3.24
N GLU A 336 -29.28 -41.72 -3.15
CA GLU A 336 -30.29 -42.00 -4.18
C GLU A 336 -29.93 -41.39 -5.54
N THR A 337 -29.30 -40.22 -5.54
CA THR A 337 -28.82 -39.60 -6.78
C THR A 337 -27.61 -40.34 -7.35
N LEU A 338 -26.70 -40.81 -6.49
CA LEU A 338 -25.53 -41.60 -6.93
C LEU A 338 -25.93 -42.94 -7.55
N ALA A 339 -26.97 -43.60 -7.04
CA ALA A 339 -27.50 -44.83 -7.63
C ALA A 339 -28.00 -44.61 -9.08
N GLN A 340 -28.49 -43.41 -9.43
CA GLN A 340 -28.94 -43.08 -10.78
C GLN A 340 -27.79 -42.93 -11.79
N LEU A 341 -26.58 -42.61 -11.32
CA LEU A 341 -25.40 -42.47 -12.17
C LEU A 341 -24.94 -43.80 -12.78
N ARG A 342 -25.29 -44.94 -12.16
CA ARG A 342 -24.89 -46.29 -12.59
C ARG A 342 -23.37 -46.44 -12.79
N ILE A 343 -22.59 -45.77 -11.94
CA ILE A 343 -21.11 -45.77 -11.94
C ILE A 343 -20.52 -46.92 -11.11
N GLY A 344 -21.34 -47.91 -10.73
CA GLY A 344 -20.96 -49.00 -9.84
C GLY A 344 -22.01 -49.23 -8.74
N ASP A 345 -21.65 -50.08 -7.77
CA ASP A 345 -22.53 -50.43 -6.64
C ASP A 345 -22.45 -49.37 -5.53
N VAL A 346 -23.23 -48.30 -5.68
CA VAL A 346 -23.35 -47.23 -4.68
C VAL A 346 -24.74 -47.27 -4.06
N GLY A 347 -24.83 -47.80 -2.84
CA GLY A 347 -26.06 -47.85 -2.06
C GLY A 347 -25.82 -47.58 -0.58
N PRO A 348 -26.90 -47.42 0.23
CA PRO A 348 -26.78 -47.12 1.65
C PRO A 348 -25.91 -48.11 2.43
N GLY A 349 -25.92 -49.39 2.04
CA GLY A 349 -25.10 -50.44 2.67
C GLY A 349 -23.59 -50.30 2.47
N HIS A 350 -23.16 -49.48 1.51
CA HIS A 350 -21.73 -49.19 1.26
C HIS A 350 -21.25 -47.91 1.94
N VAL A 351 -22.14 -47.08 2.48
CA VAL A 351 -21.78 -45.81 3.13
C VAL A 351 -21.27 -46.09 4.55
N SER A 352 -19.96 -45.93 4.74
CA SER A 352 -19.27 -46.15 6.02
C SER A 352 -19.22 -44.92 6.91
N PHE A 353 -19.23 -43.73 6.32
CA PHE A 353 -19.40 -42.45 6.99
C PHE A 353 -19.93 -41.41 6.02
N SER A 354 -20.53 -40.36 6.56
CA SER A 354 -21.02 -39.23 5.78
C SER A 354 -20.85 -37.91 6.54
N GLN A 355 -20.59 -36.83 5.81
CA GLN A 355 -20.54 -35.49 6.39
C GLN A 355 -21.11 -34.45 5.42
N VAL A 356 -21.90 -33.52 5.94
CA VAL A 356 -22.48 -32.41 5.18
C VAL A 356 -21.86 -31.10 5.61
N GLN A 357 -21.41 -30.29 4.66
CA GLN A 357 -20.92 -28.93 4.90
C GLN A 357 -21.69 -27.94 4.03
N ARG A 358 -22.17 -26.86 4.66
CA ARG A 358 -22.91 -25.78 3.99
C ARG A 358 -22.02 -24.54 3.88
N TRP A 359 -21.99 -23.90 2.72
CA TRP A 359 -21.22 -22.70 2.45
C TRP A 359 -22.16 -21.61 1.90
N PRO A 360 -22.63 -20.68 2.74
CA PRO A 360 -23.46 -19.56 2.28
C PRO A 360 -22.75 -18.64 1.28
N ARG A 361 -21.41 -18.65 1.28
CA ARG A 361 -20.55 -17.87 0.39
C ARG A 361 -19.33 -18.69 -0.01
N VAL A 362 -19.50 -19.61 -0.96
CA VAL A 362 -18.45 -20.56 -1.35
C VAL A 362 -17.36 -19.91 -2.21
N GLY A 363 -17.77 -19.12 -3.21
CA GLY A 363 -16.88 -18.42 -4.13
C GLY A 363 -17.51 -17.13 -4.65
N ALA A 364 -16.67 -16.14 -4.94
CA ALA A 364 -17.11 -14.89 -5.55
C ALA A 364 -17.42 -15.11 -7.03
N ILE A 365 -18.51 -14.53 -7.51
CA ILE A 365 -18.87 -14.50 -8.92
C ILE A 365 -17.97 -13.46 -9.59
N ILE A 366 -17.16 -13.88 -10.56
CA ILE A 366 -16.22 -12.99 -11.25
C ILE A 366 -16.96 -12.21 -12.33
N SER A 367 -17.85 -11.30 -11.92
CA SER A 367 -18.73 -10.56 -12.82
C SER A 367 -18.05 -9.32 -13.42
N PRO A 368 -18.52 -8.85 -14.60
CA PRO A 368 -18.15 -7.54 -15.13
C PRO A 368 -18.39 -6.39 -14.14
N ASP A 369 -19.49 -6.45 -13.37
CA ASP A 369 -19.85 -5.40 -12.41
C ASP A 369 -18.86 -5.27 -11.24
N SER A 370 -18.31 -6.40 -10.78
CA SER A 370 -17.33 -6.41 -9.70
C SER A 370 -15.91 -6.16 -10.21
N TYR A 371 -15.54 -6.80 -11.32
CA TYR A 371 -14.13 -6.91 -11.70
C TYR A 371 -13.78 -6.20 -13.01
N GLY A 372 -14.75 -5.63 -13.72
CA GLY A 372 -14.50 -4.87 -14.96
C GLY A 372 -13.73 -3.57 -14.74
N GLN A 373 -13.78 -3.00 -13.53
CA GLN A 373 -13.07 -1.78 -13.14
C GLN A 373 -12.25 -1.95 -11.85
N TRP A 374 -11.84 -3.18 -11.55
CA TRP A 374 -11.06 -3.45 -10.34
C TRP A 374 -9.77 -2.62 -10.33
N ASP A 375 -9.45 -2.06 -9.17
CA ASP A 375 -8.28 -1.22 -8.94
C ASP A 375 -7.69 -1.55 -7.56
N GLU A 376 -6.36 -1.57 -7.45
CA GLU A 376 -5.69 -1.94 -6.20
C GLU A 376 -6.07 -1.06 -4.99
N ARG A 377 -6.49 0.20 -5.23
CA ARG A 377 -6.97 1.11 -4.18
C ARG A 377 -8.13 0.55 -3.38
N VAL A 378 -8.94 -0.36 -3.97
CA VAL A 378 -10.06 -0.99 -3.24
C VAL A 378 -9.59 -1.81 -2.03
N THR A 379 -8.30 -2.17 -1.97
CA THR A 379 -7.72 -2.90 -0.83
C THR A 379 -7.48 -2.02 0.40
N ARG A 380 -7.73 -0.71 0.30
CA ARG A 380 -7.48 0.25 1.37
C ARG A 380 -8.72 1.15 1.63
N PRO A 381 -9.77 0.60 2.26
CA PRO A 381 -11.04 1.31 2.51
C PRO A 381 -10.90 2.56 3.37
N SER A 382 -9.83 2.66 4.16
CA SER A 382 -9.47 3.87 4.88
C SER A 382 -7.96 3.89 5.20
N HIS A 383 -7.45 5.02 5.69
CA HIS A 383 -6.00 5.23 5.94
C HIS A 383 -5.32 4.10 6.75
N ARG A 384 -6.01 3.57 7.77
CA ARG A 384 -5.50 2.55 8.71
C ARG A 384 -6.13 1.17 8.54
N VAL A 385 -7.00 0.99 7.56
CA VAL A 385 -7.76 -0.25 7.37
C VAL A 385 -7.45 -0.83 5.98
N PHE A 386 -7.14 -2.12 5.98
CA PHE A 386 -6.69 -2.88 4.82
C PHE A 386 -7.62 -4.07 4.60
N LEU A 387 -7.72 -4.53 3.35
CA LEU A 387 -8.47 -5.72 2.96
C LEU A 387 -7.55 -6.76 2.36
N ALA A 388 -7.66 -7.99 2.85
CA ALA A 388 -7.10 -9.18 2.20
C ALA A 388 -8.18 -10.25 2.04
N GLY A 389 -7.89 -11.25 1.24
CA GLY A 389 -8.87 -12.23 0.80
C GLY A 389 -8.59 -12.63 -0.63
N ASP A 390 -9.12 -13.77 -1.03
CA ASP A 390 -9.00 -14.23 -2.40
C ASP A 390 -9.69 -13.26 -3.38
N TYR A 391 -10.86 -12.73 -3.00
CA TYR A 391 -11.66 -11.78 -3.79
C TYR A 391 -10.97 -10.43 -4.11
N VAL A 392 -9.90 -10.07 -3.41
CA VAL A 392 -9.11 -8.86 -3.71
C VAL A 392 -7.80 -9.15 -4.46
N HIS A 393 -7.49 -10.42 -4.71
CA HIS A 393 -6.30 -10.80 -5.46
C HIS A 393 -6.62 -10.86 -6.95
N MET A 394 -6.19 -9.85 -7.70
CA MET A 394 -6.45 -9.76 -9.14
C MET A 394 -5.14 -9.77 -9.94
N ASP A 395 -5.05 -10.70 -10.88
CA ASP A 395 -4.06 -10.68 -11.96
C ASP A 395 -4.74 -10.18 -13.24
N SER A 396 -4.20 -9.11 -13.84
CA SER A 396 -4.75 -8.50 -15.04
C SER A 396 -4.71 -9.44 -16.25
N ALA A 397 -3.69 -10.30 -16.33
CA ALA A 397 -3.54 -11.30 -17.38
C ALA A 397 -4.53 -12.46 -17.20
N ASN A 398 -4.79 -12.89 -15.97
CA ASN A 398 -5.66 -14.03 -15.66
C ASN A 398 -6.48 -13.81 -14.37
N PRO A 399 -7.69 -13.23 -14.44
CA PRO A 399 -8.46 -12.85 -13.26
C PRO A 399 -9.03 -14.08 -12.54
N MET A 400 -8.34 -14.53 -11.49
CA MET A 400 -8.78 -15.66 -10.68
C MET A 400 -8.80 -15.30 -9.19
N PRO A 401 -9.69 -14.38 -8.76
CA PRO A 401 -9.79 -13.90 -7.38
C PRO A 401 -10.49 -14.90 -6.45
N TYR A 402 -10.15 -16.19 -6.57
CA TYR A 402 -10.50 -17.23 -5.62
C TYR A 402 -9.40 -18.30 -5.56
N GLY A 403 -9.37 -19.08 -4.49
CA GLY A 403 -8.40 -20.16 -4.31
C GLY A 403 -7.33 -19.86 -3.26
N MET A 404 -6.61 -20.90 -2.87
CA MET A 404 -5.72 -20.85 -1.70
C MET A 404 -4.48 -19.97 -1.92
N VAL A 405 -3.85 -20.06 -3.09
CA VAL A 405 -2.68 -19.23 -3.43
C VAL A 405 -3.07 -17.75 -3.45
N SER A 406 -4.18 -17.40 -4.10
CA SER A 406 -4.71 -16.04 -4.13
C SER A 406 -4.99 -15.47 -2.73
N ALA A 407 -5.60 -16.28 -1.84
CA ALA A 407 -5.85 -15.89 -0.45
C ALA A 407 -4.55 -15.68 0.35
N ALA A 408 -3.61 -16.62 0.27
CA ALA A 408 -2.34 -16.52 0.99
C ALA A 408 -1.51 -15.31 0.50
N SER A 409 -1.43 -15.13 -0.82
CA SER A 409 -0.71 -14.03 -1.47
C SER A 409 -1.29 -12.67 -1.11
N SER A 410 -2.62 -12.51 -1.08
CA SER A 410 -3.22 -11.23 -0.65
C SER A 410 -2.96 -10.95 0.82
N GLY A 411 -3.06 -11.96 1.70
CA GLY A 411 -2.71 -11.84 3.11
C GLY A 411 -1.26 -11.38 3.33
N PHE A 412 -0.32 -12.03 2.65
CA PHE A 412 1.11 -11.70 2.74
C PHE A 412 1.43 -10.31 2.18
N LYS A 413 0.84 -9.95 1.03
CA LYS A 413 0.98 -8.62 0.44
C LYS A 413 0.53 -7.53 1.42
N GLN A 414 -0.66 -7.67 2.00
CA GLN A 414 -1.19 -6.69 2.93
C GLN A 414 -0.43 -6.64 4.26
N ALA A 415 0.12 -7.75 4.73
CA ALA A 415 1.05 -7.74 5.86
C ALA A 415 2.29 -6.87 5.58
N SER A 416 2.86 -6.98 4.37
CA SER A 416 4.01 -6.16 3.96
C SER A 416 3.65 -4.67 3.88
N GLU A 417 2.48 -4.35 3.34
CA GLU A 417 1.94 -2.98 3.29
C GLU A 417 1.73 -2.39 4.68
N ILE A 418 1.18 -3.17 5.62
CA ILE A 418 0.97 -2.76 7.00
C ILE A 418 2.31 -2.49 7.70
N ARG A 419 3.34 -3.33 7.48
CA ARG A 419 4.68 -3.06 8.04
C ARG A 419 5.23 -1.73 7.58
N ARG A 420 5.21 -1.49 6.25
CA ARG A 420 5.65 -0.23 5.66
C ARG A 420 4.87 0.95 6.26
N PHE A 421 3.56 0.82 6.38
CA PHE A 421 2.70 1.83 7.00
C PHE A 421 3.11 2.14 8.47
N LEU A 422 3.30 1.10 9.29
CA LEU A 422 3.68 1.27 10.70
C LEU A 422 5.09 1.85 10.86
N GLU A 423 6.01 1.53 9.95
CA GLU A 423 7.34 2.12 9.87
C GLU A 423 7.26 3.59 9.48
N ASP A 424 6.48 3.95 8.45
CA ASP A 424 6.31 5.33 8.01
C ASP A 424 5.74 6.21 9.12
N GLU A 425 4.78 5.70 9.89
CA GLU A 425 4.28 6.39 11.08
C GLU A 425 5.36 6.59 12.16
N ARG A 426 6.22 5.59 12.38
CA ARG A 426 7.33 5.69 13.34
C ARG A 426 8.33 6.74 12.87
N LEU A 427 8.67 6.76 11.59
CA LEU A 427 9.57 7.74 10.99
C LEU A 427 8.97 9.14 11.08
N ALA A 428 7.69 9.30 10.75
CA ALA A 428 6.99 10.56 10.88
C ALA A 428 7.03 11.08 12.33
N ALA A 429 6.76 10.24 13.32
CA ALA A 429 6.86 10.60 14.73
C ALA A 429 8.30 10.99 15.15
N THR A 430 9.30 10.28 14.63
CA THR A 430 10.72 10.52 14.93
C THR A 430 11.22 11.85 14.36
N TYR A 431 10.95 12.12 13.08
CA TYR A 431 11.48 13.29 12.40
C TYR A 431 10.67 14.56 12.65
N SER A 432 9.34 14.47 12.80
CA SER A 432 8.49 15.62 13.10
C SER A 432 8.71 16.19 14.50
N SER A 433 9.23 15.40 15.45
CA SER A 433 9.53 15.83 16.82
C SER A 433 10.96 16.33 17.00
N ARG A 434 11.82 16.21 15.98
CA ARG A 434 13.23 16.62 16.03
C ARG A 434 13.41 17.97 15.34
N PHE A 435 13.43 19.04 16.13
CA PHE A 435 13.72 20.40 15.65
C PHE A 435 15.23 20.63 15.51
N LEU A 436 15.66 21.23 14.40
CA LEU A 436 17.07 21.47 14.11
C LEU A 436 17.56 22.82 14.62
N THR A 437 16.65 23.76 14.92
CA THR A 437 17.01 25.10 15.43
C THR A 437 16.44 25.37 16.82
N ASP A 438 17.17 26.14 17.61
CA ASP A 438 16.67 26.86 18.78
C ASP A 438 16.36 28.30 18.35
N VAL A 439 15.16 28.78 18.68
CA VAL A 439 14.66 30.07 18.20
C VAL A 439 14.46 31.01 19.37
N SER A 440 15.12 32.17 19.32
CA SER A 440 14.90 33.27 20.25
C SER A 440 13.96 34.29 19.63
N ILE A 441 12.84 34.57 20.28
CA ILE A 441 11.80 35.48 19.77
C ILE A 441 11.86 36.80 20.53
N TYR A 442 11.94 37.88 19.76
CA TYR A 442 12.01 39.26 20.23
C TYR A 442 10.81 40.04 19.72
N GLU A 443 10.23 40.90 20.54
CA GLU A 443 9.25 41.89 20.07
C GLU A 443 9.99 43.17 19.69
N LEU A 444 9.70 43.70 18.49
CA LEU A 444 10.27 44.96 18.03
C LEU A 444 9.46 46.12 18.60
N MET A 445 9.96 46.74 19.67
CA MET A 445 9.39 47.96 20.27
C MET A 445 10.27 49.16 19.93
N ASN A 446 9.73 50.15 19.20
CA ASN A 446 10.50 51.30 18.68
C ASN A 446 11.79 50.87 17.97
N ASP A 447 11.67 49.86 17.09
CA ASP A 447 12.77 49.22 16.34
C ASP A 447 13.89 48.64 17.20
N ARG A 448 13.64 48.42 18.50
CA ARG A 448 14.56 47.69 19.39
C ARG A 448 14.01 46.30 19.71
N PRO A 449 14.80 45.23 19.49
CA PRO A 449 14.38 43.88 19.83
C PRO A 449 14.38 43.70 21.36
N VAL A 450 13.22 43.40 21.92
CA VAL A 450 13.05 43.04 23.33
C VAL A 450 12.77 41.56 23.41
N PHE A 451 13.66 40.82 24.07
CA PHE A 451 13.52 39.37 24.24
C PHE A 451 12.19 39.03 24.91
N ARG A 452 11.49 38.03 24.37
CA ARG A 452 10.23 37.54 24.93
C ARG A 452 10.33 36.10 25.41
N TRP A 453 10.64 35.15 24.53
CA TRP A 453 10.81 33.73 24.90
C TRP A 453 11.66 32.97 23.88
N GLN A 454 11.91 31.69 24.18
CA GLN A 454 12.57 30.74 23.28
C GLN A 454 11.66 29.56 22.93
N THR A 455 11.82 29.05 21.71
CA THR A 455 11.14 27.86 21.19
C THR A 455 12.11 27.05 20.30
N GLN A 456 11.62 26.01 19.64
CA GLN A 456 12.39 25.20 18.69
C GLN A 456 11.58 25.01 17.42
N GLU A 457 12.23 25.11 16.26
CA GLU A 457 11.58 25.10 14.96
C GLU A 457 12.48 24.48 13.88
N GLY A 458 11.93 24.34 12.66
CA GLY A 458 12.68 24.02 11.44
C GLY A 458 13.21 22.61 11.40
N SER A 459 12.40 21.68 10.90
CA SER A 459 12.77 20.27 10.77
C SER A 459 12.70 19.80 9.32
N ILE A 460 11.55 19.92 8.66
CA ILE A 460 11.29 19.30 7.34
C ILE A 460 12.20 19.89 6.25
N ALA A 461 12.19 21.21 6.04
CA ALA A 461 12.95 21.84 4.97
C ALA A 461 14.46 21.52 5.01
N HIS A 462 15.05 21.71 6.19
CA HIS A 462 16.48 21.48 6.42
C HIS A 462 16.88 20.00 6.37
N TYR A 463 15.93 19.06 6.49
CA TYR A 463 16.24 17.65 6.24
C TYR A 463 16.63 17.35 4.80
N GLY A 464 16.21 18.17 3.83
CA GLY A 464 16.71 18.10 2.47
C GLY A 464 18.23 18.29 2.40
N LEU A 465 18.75 19.33 3.06
CA LEU A 465 20.19 19.60 3.14
C LEU A 465 20.94 18.49 3.90
N LEU A 466 20.38 18.00 5.02
CA LEU A 466 20.97 16.87 5.75
C LEU A 466 21.03 15.61 4.88
N LEU A 467 19.99 15.35 4.08
CA LEU A 467 19.93 14.22 3.17
C LEU A 467 20.99 14.35 2.05
N GLN A 468 21.18 15.54 1.49
CA GLN A 468 22.28 15.81 0.56
C GLN A 468 23.62 15.47 1.22
N ALA A 469 23.87 16.02 2.41
CA ALA A 469 25.14 15.89 3.13
C ALA A 469 25.41 14.48 3.68
N SER A 470 24.39 13.68 3.94
CA SER A 470 24.49 12.31 4.44
C SER A 470 23.27 11.49 4.00
N PRO A 471 23.36 10.78 2.85
CA PRO A 471 22.25 10.00 2.33
C PRO A 471 21.73 8.99 3.37
N ASN A 472 20.44 9.03 3.64
CA ASN A 472 19.77 8.18 4.61
C ASN A 472 18.40 7.76 4.08
N GLU A 473 18.17 6.45 3.99
CA GLU A 473 16.95 5.89 3.41
C GLU A 473 15.69 6.21 4.22
N GLU A 474 15.77 6.17 5.55
CA GLU A 474 14.64 6.53 6.41
C GLU A 474 14.26 8.00 6.27
N LEU A 475 15.27 8.88 6.20
CA LEU A 475 15.05 10.31 5.99
C LEU A 475 14.45 10.61 4.63
N ARG A 476 14.97 9.97 3.56
CA ARG A 476 14.42 10.06 2.22
C ARG A 476 12.94 9.64 2.19
N ARG A 477 12.61 8.52 2.82
CA ARG A 477 11.23 8.03 2.90
C ARG A 477 10.33 8.98 3.69
N TYR A 478 10.81 9.49 4.82
CA TYR A 478 10.09 10.52 5.59
C TYR A 478 9.79 11.76 4.73
N LEU A 479 10.79 12.27 4.02
CA LEU A 479 10.64 13.44 3.17
C LEU A 479 9.58 13.18 2.08
N LEU A 480 9.68 12.08 1.33
CA LEU A 480 8.67 11.70 0.31
C LEU A 480 7.25 11.63 0.88
N ASN A 481 7.09 11.08 2.09
CA ASN A 481 5.79 10.92 2.75
C ASN A 481 5.30 12.19 3.50
N SER A 482 6.14 13.21 3.64
CA SER A 482 5.82 14.45 4.37
C SER A 482 5.26 15.57 3.49
N ALA A 483 5.24 15.38 2.16
CA ALA A 483 4.73 16.38 1.23
C ALA A 483 3.24 16.71 1.48
N ARG A 484 2.90 17.99 1.37
CA ARG A 484 1.55 18.55 1.42
C ARG A 484 1.30 19.28 0.11
N GLU A 485 0.21 18.95 -0.58
CA GLU A 485 -0.06 19.49 -1.93
C GLU A 485 1.14 19.29 -2.90
N GLY A 486 1.87 18.18 -2.75
CA GLY A 486 3.07 17.89 -3.56
C GLY A 486 4.31 18.72 -3.23
N LEU A 487 4.30 19.51 -2.15
CA LEU A 487 5.39 20.40 -1.73
C LEU A 487 5.71 20.23 -0.24
N TRP A 488 6.74 20.92 0.28
CA TRP A 488 7.20 20.77 1.66
C TRP A 488 7.11 22.06 2.46
N GLU A 489 6.82 21.88 3.74
CA GLU A 489 6.74 22.96 4.73
C GLU A 489 8.09 23.10 5.47
N TYR A 490 8.35 24.27 6.05
CA TYR A 490 9.45 24.45 7.01
C TYR A 490 9.36 23.49 8.21
N GLN A 491 8.14 23.34 8.72
CA GLN A 491 7.75 22.42 9.78
C GLN A 491 6.24 22.15 9.68
N PRO A 492 5.70 21.10 10.34
CA PRO A 492 4.28 20.79 10.25
C PRO A 492 3.38 21.99 10.59
N ARG A 493 2.41 22.27 9.71
CA ARG A 493 1.42 23.37 9.84
C ARG A 493 1.98 24.79 9.63
N PHE A 494 3.20 24.92 9.13
CA PHE A 494 3.75 26.23 8.73
C PHE A 494 3.15 26.69 7.39
N GLY A 495 2.81 25.74 6.53
CA GLY A 495 2.44 25.94 5.14
C GLY A 495 3.63 25.83 4.19
N VAL A 496 3.36 25.47 2.95
CA VAL A 496 4.39 25.24 1.92
C VAL A 496 4.92 26.54 1.35
N THR A 497 6.22 26.59 1.10
CA THR A 497 6.95 27.68 0.41
C THR A 497 7.85 27.09 -0.67
N PRO A 498 8.21 27.86 -1.72
CA PRO A 498 9.12 27.36 -2.74
C PRO A 498 10.54 27.16 -2.20
N GLU A 499 11.01 27.97 -1.23
CA GLU A 499 12.33 27.82 -0.63
C GLU A 499 12.45 26.51 0.17
N ASP A 500 11.49 26.24 1.05
CA ASP A 500 11.49 25.01 1.87
C ASP A 500 11.40 23.77 0.99
N SER A 501 10.53 23.84 -0.02
CA SER A 501 10.35 22.76 -0.98
C SER A 501 11.60 22.53 -1.83
N ALA A 502 12.29 23.59 -2.23
CA ALA A 502 13.52 23.48 -3.01
C ALA A 502 14.61 22.73 -2.23
N LEU A 503 14.82 23.07 -0.95
CA LEU A 503 15.80 22.37 -0.10
C LEU A 503 15.53 20.87 -0.03
N VAL A 504 14.26 20.48 0.16
CA VAL A 504 13.85 19.06 0.21
C VAL A 504 14.03 18.37 -1.13
N MET A 505 13.51 18.97 -2.20
CA MET A 505 13.57 18.39 -3.55
C MET A 505 15.01 18.20 -4.01
N GLU A 506 15.91 19.11 -3.68
CA GLU A 506 17.32 18.97 -4.00
C GLU A 506 17.95 17.77 -3.27
N GLY A 507 17.64 17.57 -1.98
CA GLY A 507 18.09 16.39 -1.25
C GLY A 507 17.57 15.08 -1.80
N LEU A 508 16.32 15.04 -2.22
CA LEU A 508 15.73 13.87 -2.87
C LEU A 508 16.42 13.60 -4.22
N LEU A 509 16.63 14.64 -5.03
CA LEU A 509 17.28 14.54 -6.33
C LEU A 509 18.73 14.04 -6.20
N ASP A 510 19.52 14.62 -5.29
CA ASP A 510 20.94 14.27 -5.11
C ASP A 510 21.17 12.89 -4.51
N THR A 511 20.14 12.30 -3.89
CA THR A 511 20.19 10.94 -3.37
C THR A 511 19.60 9.89 -4.32
N GLY A 512 19.26 10.28 -5.54
CA GLY A 512 18.86 9.37 -6.61
C GLY A 512 17.36 9.07 -6.67
N VAL A 513 16.50 9.94 -6.12
CA VAL A 513 15.05 9.86 -6.40
C VAL A 513 14.82 10.15 -7.89
N PRO A 514 14.06 9.31 -8.61
CA PRO A 514 13.85 9.50 -10.05
C PRO A 514 13.17 10.83 -10.40
N LEU A 515 13.55 11.41 -11.55
CA LEU A 515 13.04 12.71 -12.01
C LEU A 515 11.52 12.72 -12.18
N GLU A 516 10.96 11.63 -12.67
CA GLU A 516 9.52 11.42 -12.84
C GLU A 516 8.74 11.50 -11.53
N THR A 517 9.39 11.18 -10.40
CA THR A 517 8.79 11.29 -9.06
C THR A 517 8.75 12.74 -8.58
N LEU A 518 9.73 13.56 -8.98
CA LEU A 518 9.85 14.97 -8.56
C LEU A 518 9.19 15.96 -9.53
N LEU A 519 8.94 15.53 -10.77
CA LEU A 519 8.35 16.37 -11.82
C LEU A 519 6.98 16.97 -11.44
N PRO A 520 6.04 16.24 -10.80
CA PRO A 520 4.79 16.83 -10.34
C PRO A 520 4.99 17.95 -9.32
N SER A 521 5.93 17.78 -8.37
CA SER A 521 6.28 18.81 -7.39
C SER A 521 6.91 20.04 -8.03
N ALA A 522 7.80 19.84 -9.01
CA ALA A 522 8.41 20.94 -9.77
C ALA A 522 7.36 21.77 -10.51
N GLN A 523 6.41 21.10 -11.16
CA GLN A 523 5.30 21.76 -11.84
C GLN A 523 4.41 22.51 -10.85
N ARG A 524 4.08 21.89 -9.72
CA ARG A 524 3.27 22.51 -8.66
C ARG A 524 3.92 23.77 -8.09
N MET A 525 5.24 23.78 -7.99
CA MET A 525 6.01 24.95 -7.56
C MET A 525 5.87 26.13 -8.54
N VAL A 526 5.92 25.85 -9.85
CA VAL A 526 5.66 26.86 -10.90
C VAL A 526 4.24 27.38 -10.79
N GLU A 527 3.25 26.48 -10.73
CA GLU A 527 1.82 26.84 -10.66
C GLU A 527 1.48 27.76 -9.48
N LEU A 528 2.10 27.52 -8.32
CA LEU A 528 1.74 28.24 -7.10
C LEU A 528 2.54 29.52 -6.88
N PHE A 529 3.80 29.58 -7.32
CA PHE A 529 4.74 30.60 -6.86
C PHE A 529 5.45 31.38 -7.98
N HIS A 530 5.39 30.94 -9.23
CA HIS A 530 6.03 31.67 -10.33
C HIS A 530 5.24 32.94 -10.70
N ASP A 531 5.96 34.02 -10.95
CA ASP A 531 5.43 35.27 -11.49
C ASP A 531 5.99 35.48 -12.89
N ASP A 532 5.17 35.22 -13.91
CA ASP A 532 5.56 35.34 -15.31
C ASP A 532 5.98 36.76 -15.71
N SER A 533 5.41 37.79 -15.05
CA SER A 533 5.71 39.18 -15.38
C SER A 533 7.11 39.61 -14.93
N LEU A 534 7.58 39.01 -13.83
CA LEU A 534 8.89 39.29 -13.25
C LEU A 534 9.94 38.25 -13.66
N GLY A 535 9.51 37.07 -14.12
CA GLY A 535 10.38 35.92 -14.36
C GLY A 535 11.02 35.42 -13.07
N ALA A 536 10.28 35.45 -11.96
CA ALA A 536 10.80 35.20 -10.62
C ALA A 536 9.79 34.41 -9.76
N PHE A 537 10.27 33.86 -8.65
CA PHE A 537 9.43 33.15 -7.69
C PHE A 537 9.13 34.00 -6.45
N ARG A 538 7.89 33.95 -5.98
CA ARG A 538 7.42 34.61 -4.75
C ARG A 538 7.42 33.59 -3.61
N SER A 539 7.80 34.00 -2.40
CA SER A 539 7.71 33.11 -1.22
C SER A 539 6.26 32.78 -0.84
N LEU A 540 5.34 33.72 -1.11
CA LEU A 540 3.91 33.55 -0.87
C LEU A 540 3.14 33.43 -2.18
N SER A 541 2.35 32.36 -2.30
CA SER A 541 1.48 32.17 -3.46
C SER A 541 0.43 33.29 -3.55
N PRO A 542 0.16 33.85 -4.74
CA PRO A 542 -0.93 34.80 -4.95
C PRO A 542 -2.31 34.24 -4.59
N ILE A 543 -2.50 32.92 -4.75
CA ILE A 543 -3.75 32.20 -4.47
C ILE A 543 -3.74 31.48 -3.11
N ARG A 544 -2.76 31.76 -2.24
CA ARG A 544 -2.60 31.08 -0.93
C ARG A 544 -3.84 31.07 -0.04
N ARG A 545 -4.74 32.05 -0.18
CA ARG A 545 -6.00 32.09 0.60
C ARG A 545 -7.02 31.04 0.17
N GLN A 546 -6.83 30.45 -1.02
CA GLN A 546 -7.70 29.41 -1.59
C GLN A 546 -7.15 28.01 -1.30
N ILE A 547 -5.92 27.89 -0.77
CA ILE A 547 -5.22 26.63 -0.56
C ILE A 547 -4.74 26.58 0.89
N GLU A 548 -5.36 25.73 1.70
CA GLU A 548 -5.12 25.63 3.14
C GLU A 548 -3.64 25.35 3.48
N SER A 549 -2.96 24.53 2.66
CA SER A 549 -1.58 24.15 2.89
C SER A 549 -0.57 25.25 2.54
N CYS A 550 -0.96 26.34 1.89
CA CYS A 550 -0.03 27.41 1.56
C CYS A 550 0.30 28.25 2.82
N ALA A 551 1.56 28.67 2.94
CA ALA A 551 1.96 29.56 4.02
C ALA A 551 1.17 30.89 3.97
N GLN A 552 0.78 31.40 5.14
CA GLN A 552 -0.07 32.59 5.29
C GLN A 552 0.68 33.79 5.87
N GLY A 553 2.02 33.82 5.74
CA GLY A 553 2.88 34.87 6.30
C GLY A 553 2.33 36.28 6.08
N ARG A 554 2.43 37.13 7.12
CA ARG A 554 1.78 38.45 7.16
C ARG A 554 2.74 39.64 7.05
N ALA A 555 4.04 39.42 7.10
CA ALA A 555 4.99 40.53 6.98
C ALA A 555 5.04 41.06 5.53
N PRO A 556 5.06 42.39 5.31
CA PRO A 556 5.04 42.98 3.97
C PRO A 556 6.13 42.45 3.02
N TYR A 557 7.35 42.25 3.52
CA TYR A 557 8.49 41.82 2.70
C TYR A 557 8.38 40.40 2.14
N TRP A 558 7.46 39.56 2.66
CA TRP A 558 7.18 38.22 2.12
C TRP A 558 6.39 38.25 0.80
N GLN A 559 5.82 39.41 0.45
CA GLN A 559 4.98 39.56 -0.74
C GLN A 559 5.80 39.82 -2.00
N ASP A 560 7.00 40.37 -1.85
CA ASP A 560 7.91 40.66 -2.94
C ASP A 560 8.55 39.37 -3.50
N PRO A 561 9.04 39.37 -4.74
CA PRO A 561 9.79 38.23 -5.26
C PRO A 561 10.99 37.90 -4.38
N SER A 562 11.24 36.60 -4.22
CA SER A 562 12.32 36.09 -3.40
C SER A 562 13.50 35.70 -4.27
N LEU A 563 14.66 36.31 -4.00
CA LEU A 563 15.92 35.95 -4.65
C LEU A 563 16.32 34.51 -4.31
N ASP A 564 16.11 34.10 -3.06
CA ASP A 564 16.43 32.76 -2.58
C ASP A 564 15.58 31.70 -3.31
N ALA A 565 14.27 31.94 -3.44
CA ALA A 565 13.37 31.06 -4.20
C ALA A 565 13.75 31.05 -5.68
N THR A 566 13.91 32.22 -6.29
CA THR A 566 14.18 32.32 -7.73
C THR A 566 15.46 31.58 -8.13
N ALA A 567 16.52 31.72 -7.35
CA ALA A 567 17.77 31.03 -7.60
C ALA A 567 17.67 29.49 -7.40
N GLN A 568 17.12 29.05 -6.26
CA GLN A 568 17.04 27.63 -5.93
C GLN A 568 16.07 26.87 -6.83
N VAL A 569 14.87 27.43 -7.05
CA VAL A 569 13.85 26.81 -7.87
C VAL A 569 14.28 26.79 -9.33
N GLY A 570 14.81 27.89 -9.88
CA GLY A 570 15.34 27.90 -11.25
C GLY A 570 16.43 26.84 -11.46
N TYR A 571 17.32 26.65 -10.48
CA TYR A 571 18.34 25.59 -10.52
C TYR A 571 17.72 24.19 -10.53
N LEU A 572 16.72 23.94 -9.69
CA LEU A 572 16.01 22.65 -9.65
C LEU A 572 15.22 22.36 -10.92
N LEU A 573 14.48 23.33 -11.44
CA LEU A 573 13.71 23.17 -12.67
C LEU A 573 14.63 22.79 -13.85
N HIS A 574 15.79 23.45 -13.96
CA HIS A 574 16.78 23.10 -14.96
C HIS A 574 17.32 21.67 -14.79
N ARG A 575 17.55 21.22 -13.56
CA ARG A 575 18.03 19.84 -13.31
C ARG A 575 16.95 18.76 -13.51
N ILE A 576 15.69 19.08 -13.27
CA ILE A 576 14.58 18.12 -13.34
C ILE A 576 14.07 17.96 -14.77
N ALA A 577 13.81 19.05 -15.47
CA ALA A 577 13.27 19.02 -16.83
C ALA A 577 13.62 20.32 -17.58
N PRO A 578 14.87 20.45 -18.09
CA PRO A 578 15.38 21.70 -18.64
C PRO A 578 14.59 22.19 -19.86
N GLU A 579 14.17 21.28 -20.75
CA GLU A 579 13.37 21.63 -21.93
C GLU A 579 11.96 22.09 -21.54
N ARG A 580 11.35 21.43 -20.54
CA ARG A 580 9.99 21.71 -20.10
C ARG A 580 9.86 23.07 -19.40
N PHE A 581 10.87 23.43 -18.61
CA PHE A 581 10.86 24.65 -17.79
C PHE A 581 11.77 25.75 -18.35
N ALA A 582 12.14 25.67 -19.64
CA ALA A 582 13.12 26.57 -20.25
C ALA A 582 12.77 28.05 -20.06
N SER A 583 11.50 28.45 -20.23
CA SER A 583 11.07 29.84 -20.09
C SER A 583 11.14 30.34 -18.64
N GLN A 584 10.75 29.52 -17.66
CA GLN A 584 10.86 29.87 -16.24
C GLN A 584 12.33 29.99 -15.81
N VAL A 585 13.18 29.07 -16.28
CA VAL A 585 14.63 29.11 -16.00
C VAL A 585 15.28 30.35 -16.61
N GLU A 586 14.94 30.70 -17.85
CA GLU A 586 15.44 31.92 -18.50
C GLU A 586 14.98 33.19 -17.76
N GLY A 587 13.72 33.22 -17.31
CA GLY A 587 13.20 34.28 -16.43
C GLY A 587 14.05 34.42 -15.17
N CYS A 588 14.30 33.32 -14.46
CA CYS A 588 15.09 33.32 -13.23
C CYS A 588 16.51 33.86 -13.46
N VAL A 589 17.17 33.42 -14.53
CA VAL A 589 18.51 33.91 -14.93
C VAL A 589 18.48 35.42 -15.15
N ARG A 590 17.51 35.92 -15.92
CA ARG A 590 17.36 37.35 -16.21
C ARG A 590 17.15 38.16 -14.93
N TYR A 591 16.25 37.69 -14.06
CA TYR A 591 15.95 38.34 -12.79
C TYR A 591 17.19 38.43 -11.89
N LEU A 592 17.95 37.34 -11.76
CA LEU A 592 19.20 37.32 -10.98
C LEU A 592 20.25 38.29 -11.53
N CYS A 593 20.42 38.35 -12.85
CA CYS A 593 21.34 39.31 -13.45
C CYS A 593 20.93 40.77 -13.14
N GLN A 594 19.64 41.10 -13.21
CA GLN A 594 19.14 42.46 -12.94
C GLN A 594 19.22 42.89 -11.47
N THR A 595 19.25 41.94 -10.55
CA THR A 595 19.16 42.18 -9.10
C THR A 595 20.49 42.02 -8.37
N GLN A 596 21.57 41.68 -9.08
CA GLN A 596 22.90 41.61 -8.48
C GLN A 596 23.33 42.98 -7.95
N SER A 597 23.84 43.02 -6.71
CA SER A 597 24.44 44.22 -6.15
C SER A 597 25.60 44.73 -7.01
N PRO A 598 25.84 46.06 -7.09
CA PRO A 598 27.05 46.60 -7.72
C PRO A 598 28.36 46.04 -7.14
N LYS A 599 28.33 45.56 -5.89
CA LYS A 599 29.48 44.91 -5.23
C LYS A 599 29.66 43.44 -5.63
N GLY A 600 28.76 42.85 -6.42
CA GLY A 600 28.88 41.50 -6.97
C GLY A 600 28.12 40.39 -6.24
N PHE A 601 27.42 40.69 -5.15
CA PHE A 601 26.67 39.70 -4.36
C PHE A 601 25.15 39.80 -4.57
N TRP A 602 24.42 38.80 -4.09
CA TRP A 602 22.95 38.83 -3.97
C TRP A 602 22.55 38.80 -2.50
N GLN A 603 21.60 39.66 -2.12
CA GLN A 603 21.08 39.76 -0.77
C GLN A 603 19.74 39.05 -0.67
N GLY A 604 19.69 37.90 0.01
CA GLY A 604 18.45 37.20 0.30
C GLY A 604 17.66 37.84 1.44
N GLN A 605 16.42 37.37 1.62
CA GLN A 605 15.50 37.82 2.67
C GLN A 605 15.63 37.00 3.95
N TRP A 606 16.08 35.75 3.82
CA TRP A 606 15.97 34.73 4.86
C TRP A 606 17.28 34.52 5.62
N PHE A 607 18.37 34.35 4.87
CA PHE A 607 19.64 33.96 5.45
C PHE A 607 20.38 35.17 6.03
N PRO A 608 20.99 35.03 7.22
CA PRO A 608 21.93 36.00 7.77
C PRO A 608 23.09 36.34 6.83
N SER A 609 23.46 35.37 5.99
CA SER A 609 24.64 35.38 5.14
C SER A 609 24.33 35.91 3.74
N THR A 610 25.13 36.87 3.28
CA THR A 610 25.14 37.30 1.86
C THR A 610 25.70 36.22 0.94
N LEU A 611 26.51 35.29 1.47
CA LEU A 611 27.18 34.26 0.68
C LEU A 611 26.27 33.09 0.37
N VAL A 612 25.29 32.76 1.22
CA VAL A 612 24.32 31.68 0.97
C VAL A 612 23.45 32.01 -0.25
N THR A 613 22.84 33.20 -0.31
CA THR A 613 22.06 33.62 -1.48
C THR A 613 22.93 33.77 -2.73
N THR A 614 24.14 34.31 -2.57
CA THR A 614 25.11 34.40 -3.68
C THR A 614 25.47 33.02 -4.23
N TYR A 615 25.66 32.02 -3.37
CA TYR A 615 25.89 30.64 -3.78
C TYR A 615 24.75 30.11 -4.66
N TYR A 616 23.50 30.25 -4.22
CA TYR A 616 22.35 29.78 -5.01
C TYR A 616 22.29 30.46 -6.38
N ALA A 617 22.50 31.78 -6.44
CA ALA A 617 22.51 32.52 -7.70
C ALA A 617 23.65 32.06 -8.62
N VAL A 618 24.87 31.90 -8.09
CA VAL A 618 26.04 31.44 -8.85
C VAL A 618 25.78 30.06 -9.46
N ARG A 619 25.16 29.12 -8.74
CA ARG A 619 24.87 27.79 -9.28
C ARG A 619 23.95 27.82 -10.49
N LEU A 620 22.84 28.55 -10.40
CA LEU A 620 21.90 28.69 -11.51
C LEU A 620 22.58 29.39 -12.70
N LEU A 621 23.27 30.50 -12.44
CA LEU A 621 23.94 31.27 -13.49
C LEU A 621 25.08 30.49 -14.17
N SER A 622 25.86 29.70 -13.41
CA SER A 622 26.88 28.81 -13.97
C SER A 622 26.26 27.69 -14.82
N LEU A 623 25.07 27.20 -14.45
CA LEU A 623 24.42 26.08 -15.14
C LEU A 623 23.65 26.53 -16.40
N ALA A 624 22.92 27.65 -16.31
CA ALA A 624 21.94 28.07 -17.33
C ALA A 624 22.14 29.50 -17.85
N GLY A 625 23.09 30.27 -17.31
CA GLY A 625 23.17 31.72 -17.54
C GLY A 625 23.81 32.16 -18.86
N GLY A 626 24.47 31.25 -19.57
CA GLY A 626 25.11 31.53 -20.86
C GLY A 626 26.09 32.72 -20.83
N THR A 627 26.25 33.39 -21.98
CA THR A 627 27.16 34.55 -22.11
C THR A 627 26.70 35.77 -21.31
N ALA A 628 25.38 35.95 -21.13
CA ALA A 628 24.82 37.07 -20.37
C ALA A 628 25.21 37.03 -18.87
N ALA A 629 25.42 35.84 -18.31
CA ALA A 629 25.81 35.69 -16.91
C ALA A 629 27.31 35.86 -16.65
N ALA A 630 28.17 35.82 -17.67
CA ALA A 630 29.63 35.77 -17.49
C ALA A 630 30.19 36.95 -16.66
N ALA A 631 29.72 38.16 -16.93
CA ALA A 631 30.13 39.35 -16.17
C ALA A 631 29.61 39.32 -14.71
N HIS A 632 28.42 38.79 -14.48
CA HIS A 632 27.83 38.64 -13.15
C HIS A 632 28.59 37.60 -12.32
N LEU A 633 28.93 36.46 -12.93
CA LEU A 633 29.75 35.41 -12.32
C LEU A 633 31.17 35.91 -11.98
N SER A 634 31.79 36.73 -12.84
CA SER A 634 33.09 37.34 -12.55
C SER A 634 33.02 38.27 -11.34
N ARG A 635 32.00 39.13 -11.25
CA ARG A 635 31.82 40.01 -10.08
C ARG A 635 31.56 39.21 -8.80
N ALA A 636 30.78 38.13 -8.88
CA ALA A 636 30.52 37.26 -7.75
C ALA A 636 31.81 36.56 -7.26
N ARG A 637 32.64 36.07 -8.20
CA ARG A 637 33.97 35.53 -7.89
C ARG A 637 34.81 36.56 -7.14
N ASP A 638 34.91 37.78 -7.67
CA ASP A 638 35.79 38.81 -7.11
C ASP A 638 35.30 39.24 -5.71
N TYR A 639 33.99 39.35 -5.53
CA TYR A 639 33.37 39.57 -4.21
C TYR A 639 33.72 38.45 -3.23
N ILE A 640 33.52 37.18 -3.60
CA ILE A 640 33.80 36.04 -2.72
C ILE A 640 35.29 36.02 -2.36
N LEU A 641 36.20 36.08 -3.33
CA LEU A 641 37.64 36.03 -3.05
C LEU A 641 38.10 37.22 -2.19
N GLY A 642 37.54 38.41 -2.40
CA GLY A 642 37.89 39.62 -1.66
C GLY A 642 37.48 39.61 -0.18
N LEU A 643 36.60 38.68 0.24
CA LEU A 643 36.15 38.57 1.62
C LEU A 643 36.91 37.52 2.45
N GLN A 644 37.80 36.73 1.84
CA GLN A 644 38.53 35.71 2.59
C GLN A 644 39.48 36.37 3.59
N ARG A 645 39.40 35.94 4.85
CA ARG A 645 40.31 36.39 5.90
C ARG A 645 41.65 35.64 5.84
N ALA A 646 42.66 36.18 6.52
CA ALA A 646 44.02 35.62 6.52
C ALA A 646 44.06 34.16 7.00
N GLU A 647 43.20 33.79 7.97
CA GLU A 647 43.08 32.44 8.49
C GLU A 647 42.34 31.46 7.56
N GLY A 648 41.85 31.92 6.40
CA GLY A 648 41.20 31.09 5.39
C GLY A 648 39.66 31.04 5.45
N SER A 649 39.06 31.63 6.49
CA SER A 649 37.61 31.66 6.69
C SER A 649 36.92 32.83 5.97
N TRP A 650 35.60 32.72 5.80
CA TRP A 650 34.70 33.85 5.54
C TRP A 650 33.91 34.11 6.81
N SER A 651 33.90 35.37 7.27
CA SER A 651 33.21 35.83 8.48
C SER A 651 33.62 35.15 9.80
N GLY A 652 34.54 34.17 9.78
CA GLY A 652 34.77 33.25 10.90
C GLY A 652 33.65 32.21 11.06
N SER A 653 32.77 32.07 10.06
CA SER A 653 31.63 31.15 10.07
C SER A 653 31.91 29.92 9.21
N VAL A 654 31.53 28.76 9.71
CA VAL A 654 31.57 27.48 9.02
C VAL A 654 30.59 27.47 7.86
N ILE A 655 29.37 27.97 8.02
CA ILE A 655 28.40 28.06 6.92
C ILE A 655 28.95 28.95 5.80
N ASP A 656 29.36 30.19 6.10
CA ASP A 656 29.88 31.15 5.12
C ASP A 656 31.09 30.59 4.37
N THR A 657 32.02 29.98 5.09
CA THR A 657 33.21 29.36 4.50
C THR A 657 32.84 28.17 3.62
N SER A 658 31.85 27.36 4.01
CA SER A 658 31.38 26.21 3.24
C SER A 658 30.71 26.64 1.94
N VAL A 659 29.79 27.61 1.99
CA VAL A 659 29.13 28.11 0.78
C VAL A 659 30.08 28.86 -0.14
N ALA A 660 31.11 29.54 0.39
CA ALA A 660 32.18 30.12 -0.43
C ALA A 660 32.94 29.03 -1.21
N VAL A 661 33.32 27.92 -0.55
CA VAL A 661 33.95 26.76 -1.21
C VAL A 661 33.05 26.20 -2.32
N LEU A 662 31.77 26.00 -2.02
CA LEU A 662 30.80 25.46 -2.98
C LEU A 662 30.55 26.43 -4.15
N SER A 663 30.58 27.73 -3.90
CA SER A 663 30.45 28.77 -4.94
C SER A 663 31.66 28.79 -5.87
N LEU A 664 32.88 28.73 -5.31
CA LEU A 664 34.10 28.63 -6.11
C LEU A 664 34.13 27.34 -6.95
N ARG A 665 33.60 26.23 -6.41
CA ARG A 665 33.42 24.98 -7.17
C ARG A 665 32.42 25.15 -8.31
N ALA A 666 31.27 25.77 -8.06
CA ALA A 666 30.26 26.04 -9.09
C ALA A 666 30.76 26.99 -10.19
N LEU A 667 31.77 27.82 -9.89
CA LEU A 667 32.49 28.65 -10.87
C LEU A 667 33.60 27.90 -11.62
N GLY A 668 33.83 26.62 -11.32
CA GLY A 668 34.92 25.82 -11.90
C GLY A 668 36.32 26.19 -11.40
N LEU A 669 36.42 26.91 -10.28
CA LEU A 669 37.68 27.47 -9.79
C LEU A 669 38.39 26.54 -8.78
N GLN A 670 39.65 26.28 -9.06
CA GLN A 670 40.61 25.59 -8.20
C GLN A 670 41.60 26.65 -7.70
N THR A 671 41.44 27.15 -6.47
CA THR A 671 42.23 28.27 -5.96
C THR A 671 42.89 27.92 -4.62
N PRO A 672 44.06 28.51 -4.29
CA PRO A 672 44.64 28.39 -2.95
C PRO A 672 43.69 28.89 -1.84
N ALA A 673 42.81 29.84 -2.17
CA ALA A 673 41.77 30.30 -1.27
C ALA A 673 40.84 29.15 -0.84
N ARG A 674 40.42 28.31 -1.79
CA ARG A 674 39.57 27.15 -1.51
C ARG A 674 40.29 26.12 -0.63
N GLU A 675 41.57 25.86 -0.86
CA GLU A 675 42.36 24.92 -0.06
C GLU A 675 42.50 25.38 1.40
N ARG A 676 42.83 26.67 1.61
CA ARG A 676 42.86 27.26 2.96
C ARG A 676 41.51 27.15 3.66
N ALA A 677 40.42 27.37 2.92
CA ALA A 677 39.06 27.26 3.44
C ALA A 677 38.74 25.84 3.90
N LEU A 678 39.07 24.82 3.09
CA LEU A 678 38.86 23.41 3.42
C LEU A 678 39.66 23.00 4.67
N GLN A 679 40.93 23.41 4.75
CA GLN A 679 41.76 23.20 5.93
C GLN A 679 41.17 23.88 7.18
N TRP A 680 40.69 25.11 7.03
CA TRP A 680 40.06 25.84 8.13
C TRP A 680 38.77 25.15 8.59
N ILE A 681 37.86 24.77 7.68
CA ILE A 681 36.63 24.03 8.02
C ILE A 681 37.00 22.75 8.77
N GLN A 682 37.95 21.97 8.26
CA GLN A 682 38.40 20.74 8.89
C GLN A 682 38.96 20.96 10.31
N SER A 683 39.69 22.06 10.53
CA SER A 683 40.24 22.41 11.85
C SER A 683 39.18 22.77 12.90
N ARG A 684 37.97 23.14 12.46
CA ARG A 684 36.83 23.49 13.33
C ARG A 684 35.92 22.30 13.65
N LYS A 685 36.23 21.13 13.12
CA LYS A 685 35.46 19.91 13.36
C LYS A 685 35.63 19.47 14.82
N GLY A 686 34.53 19.37 15.56
CA GLY A 686 34.51 18.96 16.96
C GLY A 686 34.79 17.46 17.15
N ALA A 687 34.89 17.03 18.42
CA ALA A 687 35.30 15.68 18.82
C ALA A 687 34.39 14.55 18.26
N HIS A 688 33.11 14.84 18.00
CA HIS A 688 32.15 13.89 17.41
C HIS A 688 32.03 14.01 15.89
N GLY A 689 32.94 14.72 15.24
CA GLY A 689 32.91 14.95 13.81
C GLY A 689 31.87 15.97 13.34
N ALA A 690 31.28 16.74 14.27
CA ALA A 690 30.28 17.77 13.99
C ALA A 690 30.85 19.18 14.26
N TRP A 691 30.27 20.19 13.62
CA TRP A 691 30.59 21.60 13.82
C TRP A 691 29.59 22.26 14.77
N SER A 692 30.04 23.30 15.46
CA SER A 692 29.15 24.09 16.32
C SER A 692 28.10 24.78 15.47
N GLY A 693 26.85 24.77 15.95
CA GLY A 693 25.76 25.41 15.22
C GLY A 693 25.90 26.93 15.15
N GLU A 694 25.39 27.51 14.07
CA GLU A 694 25.45 28.94 13.76
C GLU A 694 24.04 29.52 13.53
N PRO A 695 23.87 30.86 13.55
CA PRO A 695 22.64 31.48 13.09
C PRO A 695 22.36 31.09 11.62
N VAL A 696 21.16 30.56 11.36
CA VAL A 696 20.77 30.06 10.02
C VAL A 696 19.66 30.87 9.39
N LEU A 697 18.83 31.54 10.18
CA LEU A 697 17.65 32.23 9.68
C LEU A 697 17.26 33.42 10.57
N TYR A 698 16.95 34.55 9.95
CA TYR A 698 16.29 35.69 10.57
C TYR A 698 15.01 36.02 9.80
N TYR A 699 13.89 36.12 10.49
CA TYR A 699 12.65 36.61 9.89
C TYR A 699 11.79 37.27 10.96
N TRP A 700 10.82 38.08 10.53
CA TRP A 700 9.84 38.63 11.45
C TRP A 700 8.43 38.49 10.90
N MET A 701 7.45 38.48 11.80
CA MET A 701 6.04 38.37 11.49
C MET A 701 5.23 39.44 12.22
N GLU A 702 4.13 39.88 11.60
CA GLU A 702 3.10 40.67 12.28
C GLU A 702 2.06 39.73 12.89
N ALA A 703 1.95 39.78 14.22
CA ALA A 703 0.90 39.10 14.96
C ALA A 703 -0.47 39.76 14.68
N GLU A 704 -1.55 39.04 14.97
CA GLU A 704 -2.92 39.52 14.80
C GLU A 704 -3.24 40.80 15.56
N ASP A 705 -2.56 41.00 16.69
CA ASP A 705 -2.68 42.17 17.54
C ASP A 705 -1.74 43.33 17.14
N GLY A 706 -1.09 43.22 15.97
CA GLY A 706 -0.21 44.26 15.42
C GLY A 706 1.23 44.24 15.93
N ARG A 707 1.59 43.32 16.83
CA ARG A 707 2.99 43.20 17.30
C ARG A 707 3.89 42.65 16.21
N ARG A 708 5.11 43.20 16.11
CA ARG A 708 6.17 42.67 15.25
C ARG A 708 7.09 41.77 16.06
N LEU A 709 7.14 40.49 15.69
CA LEU A 709 7.95 39.48 16.36
C LEU A 709 9.10 39.06 15.45
N LEU A 710 10.35 39.30 15.88
CA LEU A 710 11.58 38.87 15.24
C LEU A 710 12.01 37.50 15.77
N TYR A 711 12.29 36.59 14.85
CA TYR A 711 12.72 35.22 15.07
C TYR A 711 14.21 35.12 14.72
N HIS A 712 15.03 34.80 15.71
CA HIS A 712 16.45 34.47 15.54
C HIS A 712 16.63 32.97 15.68
N CYS A 713 16.84 32.28 14.57
CA CYS A 713 16.98 30.83 14.53
C CYS A 713 18.46 30.43 14.52
N HIS A 714 18.88 29.71 15.55
CA HIS A 714 20.23 29.19 15.71
C HIS A 714 20.21 27.67 15.51
N ASP A 715 21.01 27.16 14.57
CA ASP A 715 21.17 25.72 14.38
C ASP A 715 21.75 25.02 15.62
N LYS A 716 21.35 23.78 15.86
CA LYS A 716 21.91 22.91 16.91
C LYS A 716 23.20 22.21 16.50
N GLY A 717 23.77 22.56 15.34
CA GLY A 717 25.00 22.03 14.77
C GLY A 717 24.80 21.11 13.57
N GLN A 718 23.58 20.70 13.25
CA GLN A 718 23.33 19.74 12.17
C GLN A 718 23.29 20.41 10.80
N ILE A 719 22.67 21.58 10.69
CA ILE A 719 22.63 22.36 9.44
C ILE A 719 24.05 22.84 9.10
N THR A 720 24.76 23.39 10.09
CA THR A 720 26.16 23.81 9.94
C THR A 720 27.06 22.64 9.54
N SER A 721 26.88 21.48 10.16
CA SER A 721 27.65 20.27 9.79
C SER A 721 27.32 19.75 8.39
N ALA A 722 26.07 19.89 7.94
CA ALA A 722 25.66 19.49 6.60
C ALA A 722 26.36 20.34 5.53
N TRP A 723 26.38 21.67 5.70
CA TRP A 723 27.14 22.58 4.83
C TRP A 723 28.62 22.26 4.78
N ALA A 724 29.25 22.08 5.96
CA ALA A 724 30.67 21.72 6.06
C ALA A 724 30.97 20.41 5.33
N THR A 725 30.10 19.40 5.49
CA THR A 725 30.25 18.11 4.83
C THR A 725 30.16 18.24 3.31
N LEU A 726 29.20 19.00 2.79
CA LEU A 726 29.08 19.24 1.34
C LEU A 726 30.29 19.97 0.76
N ALA A 727 30.84 20.94 1.48
CA ALA A 727 32.05 21.64 1.08
C ALA A 727 33.27 20.71 1.05
N LEU A 728 33.42 19.84 2.06
CA LEU A 728 34.53 18.91 2.20
C LEU A 728 34.47 17.70 1.25
N ARG A 729 33.32 17.41 0.63
CA ARG A 729 33.22 16.37 -0.41
C ARG A 729 34.10 16.73 -1.60
N SER A 730 34.88 15.75 -2.05
CA SER A 730 35.80 15.83 -3.19
C SER A 730 35.08 16.05 -4.51
#